data_AF-A0A5M3PQD3-F1
#
_entry.id   AF-A0A5M3PQD3-F1
#
_cell.length_a   1.000
_cell.length_b   1.000
_cell.length_c   1.000
_cell.angle_alpha   90.00
_cell.angle_beta   90.00
_cell.angle_gamma   90.00
#
_symmetry.space_group_name_H-M   'P 1'
#
loop_
_entity.id
_entity.type
_entity.pdbx_description
1 polymer ?
#
loop_
_entity_poly.entity_id
_entity_poly.type
_entity_poly.pdbx_seq_one_letter_code
_entity_poly.pdbx_strand_id
1 'polypeptide(L)'
;MARFNAKQSSLSKDAVVVTPGLIPCGCIIDSVTLDSKELRLGLKHFSSPAVLDQLSSSASAQADLHVFLDHDHDKQHLHFRGAVRSGRGDSISLELQGITPDLEREVDLLVQHTGKSKLADPGPAPALKQLYHQHCRRLLEQLLPEFMEGTFEGIEADLEQAAELREITRLKDMRFIFQSRQQRMLQDFQAQFQANQTTLEPAPESGNNAKELHLLQQHEFEDWLDLQAIATGISKANSGATFLLNQFLNQIFRQDVNDDNNPLTPRALCVCLQYMVDHLGIAREHRLTIYRAWESALGRVWPAAIRSLINDCRRAGLEALDITELPANWSLREYAQEDTGSPGETDKGTSDKPAEADATGHSMSGMPSAGRSLFQLMALEASPSSEPADWEEPNPKLSENLRSRRRELLNRLHEDEPNMAGLLRELADSDAELASALDRTAVEKANLVDRLFAPLETNEGLSGSLRHQLQKLRLPVFETLVETPDFLNTDDHPARDIINNLMHICLAERASSKKLEATVADIVEELTEIEVSDPDLLESLGQRLKQLVERQDQSFIRNSERLAKTLEGKERLRKTRKEARQRLNELLGGRQVPKTLIRLLQAGWEQLIVLTMLREGPESRHCEELVDVVAQLQAWLSPAGTSGELAFERELESSVMLQFIERELKTTGDISRTRPAIDELSGILQGTTEAETTWVEEYGDADETPLTLPPELEDSRWVSRAKDIAVGDWVEAWFENGETRRMRLVWGGEDSLRFVFLSPKGMSEVSYGFPEFVQKLAEGEAWLVEDGDIPFLDQSLFSIVEDVYRKLNFQATHDALTGCMHRHDFEKQVSRLISAAPSSPDESDSALMVLDIDEFSVINASYGAEAGDALLRDVAELLRRACGSKFPESYVGRISGNEFAVLINNISTEDCLDFAESLRRNFEQQVFQHGPAEYKATVSISIRPVTGAAHSPGDLLNQASLSLKAAKKLGGNRIELAKGQRDPSKLGTPQWVTEIDRTIRDGSLYLRAQPIVALAPESGEGKMYELLLGLKDSSGNEISPQGYIEAAEQFKRSTRVDLWVISEVLAWMRNNPESLDRIATLNVNLSGSSLSDDSFMLGLESNLRAHQELAHKLCFEVTETSAVANLHFASDFMREMKRLNCRFALDDFGTGLSSYAYLQKLPVDFVKIDGIFVRDMATNLTNYAMVRSINELCHFLDLQTIAEYVEDMEIMDTLKEIQVDYAQGFAIAKPRRLDSLGTGTSTNPVYAYKK
;
A
#
# COMPACT_ATOMS: atom_id res chain seq x y z
N MET A 1 -0.87 35.96 52.57
CA MET A 1 -0.97 37.38 52.97
C MET A 1 0.43 38.01 53.02
N ALA A 2 0.87 38.67 51.96
CA ALA A 2 1.76 39.84 52.00
C ALA A 2 1.77 40.49 50.62
N ARG A 3 1.49 41.79 50.58
CA ARG A 3 1.43 42.64 49.38
C ARG A 3 2.83 42.83 48.77
N PHE A 4 2.95 42.76 47.45
CA PHE A 4 3.88 43.63 46.72
C PHE A 4 3.09 44.52 45.76
N ASN A 5 2.98 45.79 46.16
CA ASN A 5 2.48 46.90 45.34
C ASN A 5 3.63 47.41 44.45
N ALA A 6 3.28 47.63 43.19
CA ALA A 6 3.82 48.63 42.26
C ALA A 6 5.33 48.68 41.99
N LYS A 7 5.73 48.39 40.75
CA LYS A 7 6.45 49.32 39.86
C LYS A 7 6.61 48.76 38.44
N GLN A 8 6.28 49.63 37.47
CA GLN A 8 6.51 49.57 36.02
C GLN A 8 7.78 48.82 35.56
N SER A 9 7.69 48.00 34.48
CA SER A 9 8.49 48.14 33.24
C SER A 9 8.34 46.94 32.26
N SER A 10 8.64 47.18 30.98
CA SER A 10 8.37 46.43 29.72
C SER A 10 9.63 45.94 28.96
N LEU A 11 9.55 44.85 28.14
CA LEU A 11 10.29 44.39 26.90
C LEU A 11 10.28 42.84 26.86
N SER A 12 10.60 42.05 25.81
CA SER A 12 10.75 42.09 24.34
C SER A 12 10.25 40.69 23.83
N LYS A 13 10.32 40.32 22.54
CA LYS A 13 9.67 39.09 21.99
C LYS A 13 10.27 37.78 22.55
N ASP A 14 9.74 37.31 23.68
CA ASP A 14 10.26 36.11 24.34
C ASP A 14 9.44 34.85 24.04
N ALA A 15 8.32 34.95 23.30
CA ALA A 15 7.43 33.81 23.12
C ALA A 15 6.81 33.64 21.73
N VAL A 16 6.62 32.38 21.31
CA VAL A 16 5.89 32.01 20.09
C VAL A 16 4.60 31.32 20.50
N VAL A 17 3.48 31.88 20.06
CA VAL A 17 2.18 31.21 20.13
C VAL A 17 2.01 30.39 18.88
N VAL A 18 1.66 29.13 19.08
CA VAL A 18 1.23 28.26 18.00
C VAL A 18 -0.11 27.66 18.34
N THR A 19 -0.92 27.57 17.31
CA THR A 19 -2.31 27.11 17.41
C THR A 19 -2.58 26.29 16.16
N PRO A 20 -3.27 25.14 16.28
CA PRO A 20 -3.60 24.31 15.13
C PRO A 20 -4.30 25.14 14.03
N GLY A 21 -3.79 25.06 12.80
CA GLY A 21 -4.33 25.79 11.65
C GLY A 21 -3.90 27.25 11.53
N LEU A 22 -3.09 27.80 12.44
CA LEU A 22 -2.53 29.15 12.36
C LEU A 22 -1.00 29.11 12.20
N ILE A 23 -0.46 30.07 11.45
CA ILE A 23 1.00 30.23 11.31
C ILE A 23 1.57 30.62 12.69
N PRO A 24 2.65 29.97 13.16
CA PRO A 24 3.34 30.34 14.40
C PRO A 24 3.60 31.84 14.47
N CYS A 25 3.16 32.48 15.56
CA CYS A 25 3.22 33.92 15.72
C CYS A 25 4.01 34.31 16.96
N GLY A 26 5.03 35.13 16.80
CA GLY A 26 5.77 35.71 17.91
C GLY A 26 4.89 36.70 18.69
N CYS A 27 5.02 36.73 20.01
CA CYS A 27 4.31 37.64 20.90
C CYS A 27 5.17 37.95 22.14
N ILE A 28 4.69 38.86 22.99
CA ILE A 28 5.34 39.28 24.23
C ILE A 28 4.45 38.90 25.41
N ILE A 29 5.04 38.29 26.44
CA ILE A 29 4.35 38.04 27.71
C ILE A 29 4.33 39.35 28.51
N ASP A 30 3.17 39.98 28.60
CA ASP A 30 2.92 41.27 29.25
C ASP A 30 2.62 41.14 30.75
N SER A 31 2.00 40.03 31.18
CA SER A 31 1.69 39.82 32.60
C SER A 31 1.60 38.34 32.97
N VAL A 32 1.96 38.02 34.21
CA VAL A 32 1.78 36.69 34.81
C VAL A 32 0.93 36.86 36.06
N THR A 33 -0.17 36.14 36.15
CA THR A 33 -1.10 36.20 37.28
C THR A 33 -1.31 34.81 37.84
N LEU A 34 -0.91 34.59 39.09
CA LEU A 34 -1.12 33.34 39.81
C LEU A 34 -2.24 33.54 40.82
N ASP A 35 -3.37 32.87 40.63
CA ASP A 35 -4.44 32.74 41.62
C ASP A 35 -4.44 31.32 42.20
N SER A 36 -5.06 31.11 43.36
CA SER A 36 -4.95 29.88 44.17
C SER A 36 -5.28 28.53 43.49
N LYS A 37 -5.75 28.55 42.23
CA LYS A 37 -6.02 27.38 41.38
C LYS A 37 -5.69 27.58 39.89
N GLU A 38 -5.25 28.77 39.45
CA GLU A 38 -5.09 29.09 38.02
C GLU A 38 -3.91 30.03 37.77
N LEU A 39 -3.11 29.72 36.75
CA LEU A 39 -2.04 30.58 36.24
C LEU A 39 -2.49 31.21 34.90
N ARG A 40 -2.36 32.54 34.79
CA ARG A 40 -2.74 33.30 33.60
C ARG A 40 -1.57 34.10 33.04
N LEU A 41 -1.28 33.92 31.76
CA LEU A 41 -0.27 34.66 31.01
C LEU A 41 -0.97 35.66 30.07
N GLY A 42 -0.74 36.95 30.23
CA GLY A 42 -1.19 37.97 29.29
C GLY A 42 -0.18 38.14 28.16
N LEU A 43 -0.61 38.04 26.92
CA LEU A 43 0.17 38.14 25.68
C LEU A 43 -0.21 39.39 24.90
N LYS A 44 0.79 40.12 24.40
CA LYS A 44 0.63 41.34 23.58
C LYS A 44 1.65 41.40 22.46
N HIS A 45 1.50 42.35 21.55
CA HIS A 45 2.48 42.65 20.48
C HIS A 45 2.77 41.46 19.55
N PHE A 46 1.70 40.85 19.03
CA PHE A 46 1.77 39.78 18.05
C PHE A 46 2.45 40.22 16.75
N SER A 47 3.27 39.36 16.16
CA SER A 47 3.96 39.62 14.89
C SER A 47 3.03 39.60 13.67
N SER A 48 1.87 38.93 13.77
CA SER A 48 0.82 38.92 12.74
C SER A 48 -0.50 39.43 13.33
N PRO A 49 -1.06 40.53 12.79
CA PRO A 49 -2.38 41.02 13.17
C PRO A 49 -3.51 40.03 12.85
N ALA A 50 -3.39 39.25 11.76
CA ALA A 50 -4.39 38.27 11.36
C ALA A 50 -4.50 37.12 12.39
N VAL A 51 -3.37 36.66 12.91
CA VAL A 51 -3.33 35.64 13.97
C VAL A 51 -3.93 36.18 15.27
N LEU A 52 -3.65 37.45 15.62
CA LEU A 52 -4.28 38.11 16.77
C LEU A 52 -5.80 38.20 16.62
N ASP A 53 -6.31 38.59 15.44
CA ASP A 53 -7.74 38.68 15.17
C ASP A 53 -8.42 37.30 15.24
N GLN A 54 -7.79 36.27 14.65
CA GLN A 54 -8.31 34.90 14.71
C GLN A 54 -8.30 34.35 16.13
N LEU A 55 -7.20 34.48 16.89
CA LEU A 55 -7.13 34.03 18.27
C LEU A 55 -8.10 34.81 19.19
N SER A 56 -8.32 36.09 18.90
CA SER A 56 -9.32 36.90 19.62
C SER A 56 -10.75 36.47 19.33
N SER A 57 -11.02 36.01 18.11
CA SER A 57 -12.33 35.48 17.69
C SER A 57 -12.60 34.05 18.18
N SER A 58 -11.54 33.27 18.41
CA SER A 58 -11.58 31.87 18.83
C SER A 58 -11.36 31.71 20.34
N ALA A 59 -12.21 32.37 21.13
CA ALA A 59 -12.16 32.24 22.60
C ALA A 59 -12.29 30.77 23.01
N SER A 60 -11.37 30.29 23.86
CA SER A 60 -11.18 28.92 24.35
C SER A 60 -10.37 27.98 23.44
N ALA A 61 -9.79 28.46 22.34
CA ALA A 61 -8.85 27.67 21.55
C ALA A 61 -7.62 27.27 22.39
N GLN A 62 -7.19 26.01 22.28
CA GLN A 62 -5.93 25.56 22.89
C GLN A 62 -4.77 26.15 22.11
N ALA A 63 -3.88 26.85 22.79
CA ALA A 63 -2.67 27.38 22.18
C ALA A 63 -1.44 26.95 23.00
N ASP A 64 -0.41 26.58 22.24
CA ASP A 64 0.90 26.24 22.74
C ASP A 64 1.78 27.50 22.70
N LEU A 65 2.30 27.91 23.84
CA LEU A 65 3.16 29.06 24.03
C LEU A 65 4.57 28.59 24.36
N HIS A 66 5.50 28.85 23.46
CA HIS A 66 6.91 28.52 23.58
C HIS A 66 7.67 29.76 24.03
N VAL A 67 8.33 29.72 25.18
CA VAL A 67 9.05 30.84 25.78
C VAL A 67 10.53 30.54 25.81
N PHE A 68 11.32 31.45 25.28
CA PHE A 68 12.77 31.31 25.18
C PHE A 68 13.41 32.26 26.20
N LEU A 69 14.09 31.71 27.20
CA LEU A 69 14.80 32.46 28.23
C LEU A 69 16.31 32.40 27.96
N ASP A 70 16.97 33.54 27.95
CA ASP A 70 18.42 33.65 27.73
C ASP A 70 19.07 34.19 29.03
N HIS A 71 19.74 33.31 29.78
CA HIS A 71 20.56 33.72 30.91
C HIS A 71 22.03 33.56 30.58
N ASP A 72 22.88 34.42 31.15
CA ASP A 72 24.30 34.70 30.78
C ASP A 72 25.21 33.46 30.54
N HIS A 73 24.77 32.22 30.81
CA HIS A 73 25.48 30.99 30.48
C HIS A 73 24.61 29.77 30.04
N ASP A 74 23.28 29.88 29.86
CA ASP A 74 22.42 28.76 29.38
C ASP A 74 21.14 29.26 28.66
N LYS A 75 20.86 28.72 27.47
CA LYS A 75 19.58 28.88 26.75
C LYS A 75 18.54 27.91 27.31
N GLN A 76 17.45 28.41 27.85
CA GLN A 76 16.34 27.60 28.36
C GLN A 76 15.08 27.83 27.55
N HIS A 77 14.36 26.75 27.24
CA HIS A 77 13.10 26.78 26.51
C HIS A 77 11.99 26.22 27.40
N LEU A 78 10.97 27.02 27.66
CA LEU A 78 9.80 26.66 28.46
C LEU A 78 8.60 26.53 27.52
N HIS A 79 7.76 25.53 27.75
CA HIS A 79 6.56 25.28 26.94
C HIS A 79 5.33 25.30 27.83
N PHE A 80 4.38 26.17 27.51
CA PHE A 80 3.12 26.32 28.22
C PHE A 80 1.96 26.02 27.27
N ARG A 81 1.03 25.16 27.68
CA ARG A 81 -0.20 24.90 26.92
C ARG A 81 -1.42 25.39 27.67
N GLY A 82 -2.16 26.33 27.09
CA GLY A 82 -3.31 26.91 27.78
C GLY A 82 -4.43 27.32 26.84
N ALA A 83 -5.61 27.51 27.44
CA ALA A 83 -6.78 27.98 26.74
C ALA A 83 -6.70 29.50 26.52
N VAL A 84 -6.91 29.92 25.28
CA VAL A 84 -6.98 31.33 24.90
C VAL A 84 -8.25 31.96 25.45
N ARG A 85 -8.10 33.09 26.15
CA ARG A 85 -9.19 33.95 26.61
C ARG A 85 -9.03 35.31 25.94
N SER A 86 -10.10 35.75 25.27
CA SER A 86 -10.16 37.07 24.63
C SER A 86 -9.94 38.18 25.66
N GLY A 87 -8.87 38.96 25.52
CA GLY A 87 -8.61 40.15 26.33
C GLY A 87 -9.34 41.39 25.79
N ARG A 88 -9.20 42.53 26.48
CA ARG A 88 -9.67 43.84 25.96
C ARG A 88 -8.54 44.52 25.16
N GLY A 89 -8.70 44.68 23.84
CA GLY A 89 -7.73 45.34 22.94
C GLY A 89 -6.74 44.36 22.30
N ASP A 90 -5.56 44.82 21.86
CA ASP A 90 -4.47 44.02 21.22
C ASP A 90 -3.78 43.01 22.16
N SER A 91 -4.55 42.34 23.02
CA SER A 91 -4.03 41.44 24.05
C SER A 91 -4.89 40.20 24.19
N ILE A 92 -4.21 39.07 24.35
CA ILE A 92 -4.81 37.76 24.57
C ILE A 92 -4.32 37.22 25.92
N SER A 93 -5.17 36.56 26.69
CA SER A 93 -4.73 35.86 27.91
C SER A 93 -4.73 34.35 27.70
N LEU A 94 -3.70 33.64 28.15
CA LEU A 94 -3.60 32.19 28.13
C LEU A 94 -3.84 31.65 29.54
N GLU A 95 -4.85 30.81 29.73
CA GLU A 95 -5.18 30.13 30.98
C GLU A 95 -4.58 28.73 31.01
N LEU A 96 -3.64 28.48 31.93
CA LEU A 96 -2.99 27.19 32.15
C LEU A 96 -3.77 26.41 33.21
N GLN A 97 -4.15 25.15 32.92
CA GLN A 97 -4.88 24.28 33.86
C GLN A 97 -3.91 23.32 34.59
N GLY A 98 -4.03 23.25 35.92
CA GLY A 98 -3.24 22.35 36.77
C GLY A 98 -1.91 22.95 37.21
N ILE A 99 -1.82 23.35 38.50
CA ILE A 99 -0.55 23.80 39.10
C ILE A 99 0.20 22.55 39.59
N THR A 100 1.17 22.07 38.82
CA THR A 100 2.16 21.09 39.30
C THR A 100 3.29 21.80 40.05
N PRO A 101 3.98 21.13 41.00
CA PRO A 101 5.11 21.72 41.72
C PRO A 101 6.30 22.07 40.80
N ASP A 102 6.40 21.45 39.62
CA ASP A 102 7.36 21.82 38.58
C ASP A 102 6.95 23.12 37.86
N LEU A 103 5.64 23.33 37.63
CA LEU A 103 5.10 24.59 37.10
C LEU A 103 5.38 25.78 38.03
N GLU A 104 5.35 25.59 39.36
CA GLU A 104 5.69 26.65 40.32
C GLU A 104 7.17 27.09 40.18
N ARG A 105 8.09 26.15 39.91
CA ARG A 105 9.51 26.48 39.66
C ARG A 105 9.70 27.19 38.32
N GLU A 106 9.02 26.75 37.27
CA GLU A 106 9.09 27.37 35.94
C GLU A 106 8.48 28.78 35.95
N VAL A 107 7.40 29.00 36.71
CA VAL A 107 6.81 30.32 36.94
C VAL A 107 7.78 31.21 37.73
N ASP A 108 8.45 30.69 38.76
CA ASP A 108 9.45 31.46 39.51
C ASP A 108 10.64 31.87 38.61
N LEU A 109 11.06 31.01 37.68
CA LEU A 109 12.08 31.35 36.67
C LEU A 109 11.59 32.44 35.70
N LEU A 110 10.35 32.32 35.21
CA LEU A 110 9.72 33.29 34.30
C LEU A 110 9.52 34.66 34.99
N VAL A 111 9.12 34.66 36.27
CA VAL A 111 9.00 35.87 37.11
C VAL A 111 10.37 36.50 37.41
N GLN A 112 11.43 35.69 37.61
CA GLN A 112 12.79 36.20 37.79
C GLN A 112 13.36 36.83 36.50
N HIS A 113 12.99 36.32 35.33
CA HIS A 113 13.47 36.81 34.04
C HIS A 113 12.82 38.14 33.60
N THR A 114 11.55 38.36 33.98
CA THR A 114 10.75 39.57 33.60
C THR A 114 11.23 40.90 34.22
N GLY A 115 12.37 40.94 34.91
CA GLY A 115 12.84 42.08 35.70
C GLY A 115 14.13 42.77 35.25
N LYS A 116 14.14 43.52 34.12
CA LYS A 116 14.97 44.73 33.85
C LYS A 116 14.75 45.35 32.42
N SER A 117 14.20 46.57 32.39
CA SER A 117 13.95 47.54 31.26
C SER A 117 15.16 47.91 30.34
N LYS A 118 15.04 48.28 29.04
CA LYS A 118 14.54 49.55 28.41
C LYS A 118 14.26 49.49 26.87
N LEU A 119 13.13 50.08 26.47
CA LEU A 119 12.64 50.27 25.09
C LEU A 119 13.52 51.25 24.30
N ALA A 120 13.78 50.93 23.03
CA ALA A 120 13.97 51.91 21.96
C ALA A 120 13.19 51.43 20.73
N ASP A 121 12.11 52.14 20.45
CA ASP A 121 11.45 52.14 19.13
C ASP A 121 12.44 52.69 18.10
N PRO A 122 12.64 51.99 16.97
CA PRO A 122 12.57 52.71 15.71
C PRO A 122 11.56 52.03 14.79
N GLY A 123 10.65 52.83 14.23
CA GLY A 123 9.84 52.43 13.08
C GLY A 123 10.70 51.86 11.95
N PRO A 124 10.10 51.19 10.92
CA PRO A 124 10.86 50.57 9.85
C PRO A 124 11.75 51.63 9.22
N ALA A 125 13.06 51.53 9.45
CA ALA A 125 13.99 52.52 8.92
C ALA A 125 13.86 52.48 7.39
N PRO A 126 13.74 53.63 6.70
CA PRO A 126 13.85 53.69 5.24
C PRO A 126 15.08 52.94 4.70
N ALA A 127 16.12 52.82 5.54
CA ALA A 127 17.31 52.03 5.32
C ALA A 127 17.06 50.51 5.11
N LEU A 128 16.13 49.88 5.83
CA LEU A 128 15.82 48.45 5.69
C LEU A 128 15.08 48.15 4.37
N LYS A 129 14.13 49.01 4.00
CA LYS A 129 13.47 48.93 2.69
C LYS A 129 14.48 49.18 1.56
N GLN A 130 15.38 50.16 1.72
CA GLN A 130 16.47 50.39 0.76
C GLN A 130 17.41 49.19 0.66
N LEU A 131 17.72 48.52 1.77
CA LEU A 131 18.55 47.32 1.82
C LEU A 131 17.89 46.16 1.06
N TYR A 132 16.59 45.92 1.26
CA TYR A 132 15.82 44.95 0.50
C TYR A 132 15.86 45.23 -1.02
N HIS A 133 15.59 46.47 -1.43
CA HIS A 133 15.61 46.84 -2.85
C HIS A 133 17.02 46.72 -3.45
N GLN A 134 18.07 47.00 -2.68
CA GLN A 134 19.45 46.82 -3.09
C GLN A 134 19.79 45.33 -3.33
N HIS A 135 19.34 44.44 -2.45
CA HIS A 135 19.49 42.99 -2.61
C HIS A 135 18.69 42.45 -3.78
N CYS A 136 17.45 42.92 -4.00
CA CYS A 136 16.67 42.56 -5.18
C CYS A 136 17.38 42.97 -6.48
N ARG A 137 17.93 44.18 -6.52
CA ARG A 137 18.69 44.66 -7.67
C ARG A 137 19.93 43.80 -7.92
N ARG A 138 20.67 43.48 -6.86
CA ARG A 138 21.87 42.62 -6.94
C ARG A 138 21.55 41.21 -7.41
N LEU A 139 20.44 40.64 -6.94
CA LEU A 139 19.94 39.34 -7.40
C LEU A 139 19.70 39.37 -8.90
N LEU A 140 18.98 40.36 -9.43
CA LEU A 140 18.72 40.48 -10.87
C LEU A 140 19.98 40.77 -11.69
N GLU A 141 20.91 41.57 -11.17
CA GLU A 141 22.21 41.87 -11.80
C GLU A 141 23.12 40.63 -11.91
N GLN A 142 22.87 39.58 -11.12
CA GLN A 142 23.59 38.31 -11.20
C GLN A 142 22.81 37.24 -11.96
N LEU A 143 21.52 37.08 -11.65
CA LEU A 143 20.66 36.04 -12.19
C LEU A 143 20.42 36.20 -13.69
N LEU A 144 20.10 37.41 -14.14
CA LEU A 144 19.74 37.63 -15.55
C LEU A 144 20.93 37.43 -16.50
N PRO A 145 22.15 37.94 -16.24
CA PRO A 145 23.30 37.66 -17.10
C PRO A 145 23.65 36.17 -17.17
N GLU A 146 23.64 35.47 -16.03
CA GLU A 146 23.97 34.04 -15.96
C GLU A 146 22.93 33.18 -16.71
N PHE A 147 21.65 33.51 -16.58
CA PHE A 147 20.59 32.92 -17.38
C PHE A 147 20.78 33.17 -18.88
N MET A 148 21.12 34.40 -19.27
CA MET A 148 21.32 34.75 -20.68
C MET A 148 22.50 33.97 -21.28
N GLU A 149 23.63 33.91 -20.57
CA GLU A 149 24.83 33.17 -21.00
C GLU A 149 24.54 31.68 -21.11
N GLY A 150 23.94 31.06 -20.09
CA GLY A 150 23.59 29.64 -20.10
C GLY A 150 22.57 29.28 -21.20
N THR A 151 21.66 30.20 -21.54
CA THR A 151 20.71 29.98 -22.65
C THR A 151 21.42 30.06 -23.99
N PHE A 152 22.37 30.98 -24.18
CA PHE A 152 23.18 31.03 -25.40
C PHE A 152 24.07 29.79 -25.56
N GLU A 153 24.73 29.34 -24.49
CA GLU A 153 25.55 28.12 -24.50
C GLU A 153 24.69 26.88 -24.80
N GLY A 154 23.51 26.77 -24.19
CA GLY A 154 22.57 25.69 -24.45
C GLY A 154 22.11 25.65 -25.92
N ILE A 155 21.76 26.81 -26.49
CA ILE A 155 21.38 26.91 -27.91
C ILE A 155 22.57 26.59 -28.84
N GLU A 156 23.80 26.95 -28.47
CA GLU A 156 25.00 26.59 -29.26
C GLU A 156 25.32 25.10 -29.17
N ALA A 157 25.17 24.46 -28.01
CA ALA A 157 25.32 23.02 -27.85
C ALA A 157 24.26 22.24 -28.65
N ASP A 158 23.01 22.69 -28.62
CA ASP A 158 21.92 22.09 -29.42
C ASP A 158 22.18 22.27 -30.93
N LEU A 159 22.77 23.40 -31.36
CA LEU A 159 23.19 23.64 -32.74
C LEU A 159 24.34 22.73 -33.19
N GLU A 160 25.28 22.39 -32.30
CA GLU A 160 26.39 21.48 -32.59
C GLU A 160 25.94 20.01 -32.69
N GLN A 161 24.90 19.63 -31.94
CA GLN A 161 24.35 18.28 -31.92
C GLN A 161 23.29 18.01 -33.00
N ALA A 162 22.65 19.05 -33.53
CA ALA A 162 21.59 18.91 -34.53
C ALA A 162 22.11 18.31 -35.85
N ALA A 163 21.52 17.17 -36.25
CA ALA A 163 21.88 16.45 -37.48
C ALA A 163 21.02 16.85 -38.69
N GLU A 164 19.83 17.42 -38.45
CA GLU A 164 18.87 17.75 -39.49
C GLU A 164 18.89 19.23 -39.89
N LEU A 165 18.87 19.49 -41.20
CA LEU A 165 18.98 20.85 -41.74
C LEU A 165 17.80 21.76 -41.34
N ARG A 166 16.62 21.18 -41.11
CA ARG A 166 15.42 21.91 -40.63
C ARG A 166 15.55 22.34 -39.17
N GLU A 167 16.09 21.46 -38.33
CA GLU A 167 16.35 21.71 -36.91
C GLU A 167 17.45 22.78 -36.75
N ILE A 168 18.54 22.66 -37.51
CA ILE A 168 19.61 23.68 -37.56
C ILE A 168 19.05 25.06 -37.95
N THR A 169 18.11 25.11 -38.91
CA THR A 169 17.49 26.38 -39.34
C THR A 169 16.63 26.97 -38.22
N ARG A 170 15.81 26.16 -37.55
CA ARG A 170 14.97 26.60 -36.41
C ARG A 170 15.79 27.06 -35.21
N LEU A 171 16.87 26.37 -34.87
CA LEU A 171 17.77 26.76 -33.78
C LEU A 171 18.54 28.04 -34.11
N LYS A 172 18.90 28.26 -35.39
CA LYS A 172 19.45 29.54 -35.85
C LYS A 172 18.43 30.68 -35.74
N ASP A 173 17.18 30.43 -36.08
CA ASP A 173 16.09 31.39 -35.93
C ASP A 173 15.83 31.71 -34.45
N MET A 174 15.83 30.69 -33.58
CA MET A 174 15.71 30.86 -32.13
C MET A 174 16.86 31.70 -31.57
N ARG A 175 18.11 31.38 -31.92
CA ARG A 175 19.30 32.16 -31.57
C ARG A 175 19.16 33.61 -32.01
N PHE A 176 18.67 33.85 -33.23
CA PHE A 176 18.45 35.20 -33.76
C PHE A 176 17.34 35.95 -33.01
N ILE A 177 16.22 35.30 -32.70
CA ILE A 177 15.10 35.88 -31.93
C ILE A 177 15.59 36.25 -30.53
N PHE A 178 16.29 35.33 -29.85
CA PHE A 178 16.81 35.54 -28.51
C PHE A 178 17.84 36.68 -28.47
N GLN A 179 18.75 36.73 -29.44
CA GLN A 179 19.76 37.79 -29.56
C GLN A 179 19.16 39.16 -29.94
N SER A 180 18.18 39.19 -30.84
CA SER A 180 17.57 40.45 -31.29
C SER A 180 16.58 41.05 -30.28
N ARG A 181 15.96 40.22 -29.44
CA ARG A 181 14.95 40.66 -28.45
C ARG A 181 15.45 40.70 -27.00
N GLN A 182 16.74 40.46 -26.77
CA GLN A 182 17.34 40.44 -25.43
C GLN A 182 16.96 41.62 -24.53
N GLN A 183 17.07 42.85 -25.04
CA GLN A 183 16.72 44.03 -24.24
C GLN A 183 15.24 44.09 -23.86
N ARG A 184 14.35 43.65 -24.76
CA ARG A 184 12.91 43.64 -24.51
C ARG A 184 12.52 42.56 -23.51
N MET A 185 13.11 41.37 -23.63
CA MET A 185 12.92 40.28 -22.66
C MET A 185 13.26 40.71 -21.23
N LEU A 186 14.42 41.36 -21.06
CA LEU A 186 14.85 41.86 -19.75
C LEU A 186 13.91 42.95 -19.22
N GLN A 187 13.35 43.79 -20.10
CA GLN A 187 12.35 44.79 -19.71
C GLN A 187 11.03 44.15 -19.27
N ASP A 188 10.54 43.14 -19.99
CA ASP A 188 9.29 42.44 -19.66
C ASP A 188 9.42 41.69 -18.32
N PHE A 189 10.55 41.02 -18.09
CA PHE A 189 10.85 40.38 -16.80
C PHE A 189 10.91 41.41 -15.66
N GLN A 190 11.63 42.52 -15.85
CA GLN A 190 11.77 43.57 -14.83
C GLN A 190 10.43 44.25 -14.53
N ALA A 191 9.59 44.47 -15.54
CA ALA A 191 8.26 45.06 -15.36
C ALA A 191 7.36 44.15 -14.51
N GLN A 192 7.34 42.84 -14.80
CA GLN A 192 6.56 41.88 -14.02
C GLN A 192 7.09 41.73 -12.60
N PHE A 193 8.41 41.71 -12.42
CA PHE A 193 9.04 41.66 -11.10
C PHE A 193 8.73 42.92 -10.28
N GLN A 194 8.75 44.11 -10.88
CA GLN A 194 8.35 45.35 -10.22
C GLN A 194 6.86 45.35 -9.83
N ALA A 195 5.98 44.84 -10.69
CA ALA A 195 4.56 44.71 -10.39
C ALA A 195 4.34 43.82 -9.14
N ASN A 196 5.07 42.70 -9.04
CA ASN A 196 5.01 41.80 -7.88
C ASN A 196 5.57 42.46 -6.60
N GLN A 197 6.55 43.37 -6.71
CA GLN A 197 7.07 44.13 -5.57
C GLN A 197 6.08 45.18 -5.03
N THR A 198 5.30 45.83 -5.91
CA THR A 198 4.25 46.78 -5.48
C THR A 198 3.13 46.12 -4.67
N THR A 199 2.93 44.80 -4.79
CA THR A 199 2.02 44.03 -3.94
C THR A 199 2.45 44.00 -2.48
N LEU A 200 3.74 44.26 -2.19
CA LEU A 200 4.28 44.37 -0.84
C LEU A 200 4.19 45.78 -0.24
N GLU A 201 3.62 46.76 -0.96
CA GLU A 201 3.40 48.11 -0.44
C GLU A 201 1.91 48.33 -0.13
N PRO A 202 1.55 49.03 0.97
CA PRO A 202 0.15 49.30 1.27
C PRO A 202 -0.46 50.19 0.18
N ALA A 203 -1.30 49.60 -0.67
CA ALA A 203 -2.07 50.33 -1.66
C ALA A 203 -3.11 51.23 -0.96
N PRO A 204 -3.32 52.48 -1.43
CA PRO A 204 -4.48 53.26 -1.01
C PRO A 204 -5.74 52.55 -1.53
N GLU A 205 -6.75 52.43 -0.66
CA GLU A 205 -8.03 51.77 -0.91
C GLU A 205 -8.54 51.95 -2.34
N SER A 206 -8.42 50.91 -3.17
CA SER A 206 -9.13 50.82 -4.43
C SER A 206 -9.39 49.38 -4.82
N GLY A 207 -10.67 49.01 -4.83
CA GLY A 207 -11.28 48.16 -5.85
C GLY A 207 -11.06 46.65 -5.72
N ASN A 208 -12.15 45.97 -5.38
CA ASN A 208 -12.36 44.54 -5.61
C ASN A 208 -12.03 44.18 -7.07
N ASN A 209 -10.79 43.73 -7.35
CA ASN A 209 -10.45 43.07 -8.60
C ASN A 209 -10.72 41.59 -8.42
N ALA A 210 -11.91 41.15 -8.81
CA ALA A 210 -12.18 39.75 -9.07
C ALA A 210 -11.15 39.28 -10.13
N LYS A 211 -10.30 38.31 -9.77
CA LYS A 211 -9.45 37.61 -10.74
C LYS A 211 -10.40 36.91 -11.74
N GLU A 212 -10.52 37.46 -12.95
CA GLU A 212 -11.19 36.76 -14.04
C GLU A 212 -10.42 35.47 -14.36
N LEU A 213 -11.14 34.34 -14.34
CA LEU A 213 -10.63 33.05 -14.75
C LEU A 213 -10.59 33.03 -16.28
N HIS A 214 -9.39 32.85 -16.85
CA HIS A 214 -9.21 32.66 -18.29
C HIS A 214 -8.98 31.18 -18.60
N LEU A 215 -9.51 30.72 -19.73
CA LEU A 215 -9.27 29.38 -20.25
C LEU A 215 -7.83 29.32 -20.79
N LEU A 216 -6.94 28.63 -20.06
CA LEU A 216 -5.54 28.44 -20.45
C LEU A 216 -5.44 27.47 -21.64
N GLN A 217 -4.62 27.81 -22.62
CA GLN A 217 -4.30 26.88 -23.71
C GLN A 217 -3.41 25.76 -23.17
N GLN A 218 -3.52 24.54 -23.75
CA GLN A 218 -2.77 23.36 -23.29
C GLN A 218 -1.26 23.62 -23.14
N HIS A 219 -0.66 24.33 -24.09
CA HIS A 219 0.77 24.65 -24.06
C HIS A 219 1.17 25.64 -22.96
N GLU A 220 0.29 26.56 -22.56
CA GLU A 220 0.52 27.49 -21.45
C GLU A 220 0.46 26.76 -20.09
N PHE A 221 -0.41 25.75 -19.97
CA PHE A 221 -0.52 24.90 -18.78
C PHE A 221 0.70 23.98 -18.64
N GLU A 222 1.18 23.42 -19.74
CA GLU A 222 2.39 22.56 -19.72
C GLU A 222 3.67 23.36 -19.41
N ASP A 223 3.82 24.56 -19.98
CA ASP A 223 4.94 25.47 -19.63
C ASP A 223 4.89 25.88 -18.14
N TRP A 224 3.69 26.06 -17.60
CA TRP A 224 3.48 26.31 -16.17
C TRP A 224 3.91 25.11 -15.30
N LEU A 225 3.60 23.87 -15.71
CA LEU A 225 4.02 22.66 -14.99
C LEU A 225 5.54 22.53 -14.93
N ASP A 226 6.24 22.74 -16.04
CA ASP A 226 7.71 22.65 -16.09
C ASP A 226 8.36 23.70 -15.18
N LEU A 227 7.87 24.94 -15.21
CA LEU A 227 8.36 26.02 -14.37
C LEU A 227 8.00 25.86 -12.88
N GLN A 228 6.85 25.24 -12.59
CA GLN A 228 6.46 24.91 -11.23
C GLN A 228 7.27 23.75 -10.66
N ALA A 229 7.65 22.77 -11.47
CA ALA A 229 8.58 21.71 -11.06
C ALA A 229 9.94 22.30 -10.65
N ILE A 230 10.50 23.20 -11.47
CA ILE A 230 11.74 23.94 -11.16
C ILE A 230 11.59 24.74 -9.86
N ALA A 231 10.50 25.51 -9.72
CA ALA A 231 10.25 26.31 -8.53
C ALA A 231 10.12 25.45 -7.26
N THR A 232 9.44 24.30 -7.35
CA THR A 232 9.24 23.38 -6.22
C THR A 232 10.53 22.70 -5.82
N GLY A 233 11.36 22.28 -6.78
CA GLY A 233 12.67 21.68 -6.53
C GLY A 233 13.60 22.63 -5.76
N ILE A 234 13.72 23.88 -6.23
CA ILE A 234 14.58 24.89 -5.59
C ILE A 234 14.02 25.32 -4.22
N SER A 235 12.70 25.43 -4.08
CA SER A 235 12.06 25.79 -2.81
C SER A 235 12.20 24.68 -1.76
N LYS A 236 12.03 23.41 -2.15
CA LYS A 236 12.20 22.26 -1.25
C LYS A 236 13.62 22.15 -0.71
N ALA A 237 14.63 22.37 -1.57
CA ALA A 237 16.03 22.37 -1.17
C ALA A 237 16.42 23.55 -0.24
N ASN A 238 15.59 24.58 -0.11
CA ASN A 238 15.90 25.79 0.65
C ASN A 238 14.73 26.27 1.56
N SER A 239 13.89 25.34 2.04
CA SER A 239 12.67 25.64 2.80
C SER A 239 12.91 26.55 4.01
N GLY A 240 13.97 26.30 4.80
CA GLY A 240 14.34 27.13 5.95
C GLY A 240 14.71 28.57 5.58
N ALA A 241 15.39 28.78 4.45
CA ALA A 241 15.76 30.12 3.99
C ALA A 241 14.54 30.91 3.50
N THR A 242 13.60 30.26 2.82
CA THR A 242 12.33 30.89 2.38
C THR A 242 11.47 31.30 3.59
N PHE A 243 11.38 30.44 4.60
CA PHE A 243 10.65 30.72 5.83
C PHE A 243 11.23 31.93 6.59
N LEU A 244 12.54 31.96 6.79
CA LEU A 244 13.23 33.09 7.41
C LEU A 244 13.04 34.39 6.62
N LEU A 245 13.14 34.30 5.28
CA LEU A 245 12.94 35.44 4.41
C LEU A 245 11.53 36.04 4.58
N ASN A 246 10.48 35.22 4.60
CA ASN A 246 9.11 35.69 4.83
C ASN A 246 8.98 36.39 6.19
N GLN A 247 9.57 35.84 7.26
CA GLN A 247 9.56 36.49 8.58
C GLN A 247 10.26 37.85 8.60
N PHE A 248 11.39 37.99 7.89
CA PHE A 248 12.07 39.28 7.77
C PHE A 248 11.28 40.27 6.94
N LEU A 249 10.67 39.84 5.83
CA LEU A 249 9.82 40.70 4.99
C LEU A 249 8.57 41.18 5.74
N ASN A 250 7.97 40.33 6.59
CA ASN A 250 6.90 40.73 7.51
C ASN A 250 7.33 41.89 8.39
N GLN A 251 8.54 41.84 8.93
CA GLN A 251 9.07 42.89 9.80
C GLN A 251 9.43 44.17 9.03
N ILE A 252 9.94 44.04 7.80
CA ILE A 252 10.35 45.18 6.95
C ILE A 252 9.12 45.93 6.40
N PHE A 253 8.08 45.20 5.98
CA PHE A 253 6.90 45.76 5.30
C PHE A 253 5.65 45.90 6.19
N ARG A 254 5.63 45.25 7.36
CA ARG A 254 4.49 45.23 8.31
C ARG A 254 3.17 44.75 7.69
N GLN A 255 3.25 43.69 6.89
CA GLN A 255 2.11 42.97 6.32
C GLN A 255 2.38 41.47 6.39
N ASP A 256 1.35 40.65 6.23
CA ASP A 256 1.50 39.19 6.17
C ASP A 256 2.06 38.77 4.80
N VAL A 257 3.38 38.62 4.73
CA VAL A 257 4.16 38.06 3.62
C VAL A 257 4.27 36.54 3.79
N ASN A 258 3.93 35.81 2.74
CA ASN A 258 3.96 34.35 2.60
C ASN A 258 4.53 33.96 1.22
N ASP A 259 4.54 32.67 0.91
CA ASP A 259 5.12 32.17 -0.35
C ASP A 259 4.34 32.62 -1.60
N ASP A 260 3.06 32.97 -1.48
CA ASP A 260 2.21 33.40 -2.59
C ASP A 260 2.35 34.88 -2.92
N ASN A 261 2.72 35.73 -1.95
CA ASN A 261 2.87 37.18 -2.15
C ASN A 261 4.32 37.69 -2.04
N ASN A 262 5.28 36.83 -1.71
CA ASN A 262 6.69 37.16 -1.71
C ASN A 262 7.28 37.11 -3.15
N PRO A 263 7.73 38.25 -3.71
CA PRO A 263 8.24 38.33 -5.08
C PRO A 263 9.63 37.70 -5.24
N LEU A 264 10.31 37.37 -4.15
CA LEU A 264 11.63 36.72 -4.16
C LEU A 264 11.54 35.20 -4.12
N THR A 265 10.36 34.58 -4.05
CA THR A 265 10.27 33.12 -4.09
C THR A 265 10.68 32.58 -5.47
N PRO A 266 11.24 31.35 -5.54
CA PRO A 266 11.52 30.72 -6.83
C PRO A 266 10.28 30.65 -7.72
N ARG A 267 9.10 30.44 -7.12
CA ARG A 267 7.81 30.47 -7.81
C ARG A 267 7.50 31.83 -8.45
N ALA A 268 7.62 32.92 -7.70
CA ALA A 268 7.37 34.26 -8.24
C ALA A 268 8.36 34.65 -9.36
N LEU A 269 9.62 34.22 -9.26
CA LEU A 269 10.64 34.42 -10.30
C LEU A 269 10.34 33.59 -11.56
N CYS A 270 9.86 32.36 -11.42
CA CYS A 270 9.40 31.53 -12.54
C CYS A 270 8.19 32.14 -13.26
N VAL A 271 7.25 32.76 -12.53
CA VAL A 271 6.12 33.49 -13.16
C VAL A 271 6.62 34.69 -13.98
N CYS A 272 7.66 35.40 -13.51
CA CYS A 272 8.27 36.48 -14.28
C CYS A 272 8.95 35.96 -15.57
N LEU A 273 9.55 34.76 -15.51
CA LEU A 273 10.12 34.10 -16.69
C LEU A 273 9.03 33.67 -17.67
N GLN A 274 7.93 33.08 -17.18
CA GLN A 274 6.81 32.65 -18.03
C GLN A 274 6.27 33.84 -18.83
N TYR A 275 6.01 34.97 -18.15
CA TYR A 275 5.58 36.21 -18.80
C TYR A 275 6.56 36.68 -19.89
N MET A 276 7.87 36.56 -19.66
CA MET A 276 8.89 36.88 -20.66
C MET A 276 8.87 35.90 -21.85
N VAL A 277 8.70 34.60 -21.60
CA VAL A 277 8.75 33.54 -22.63
C VAL A 277 7.51 33.55 -23.52
N ASP A 278 6.34 33.85 -22.98
CA ASP A 278 5.10 33.92 -23.76
C ASP A 278 5.15 35.01 -24.85
N HIS A 279 5.88 36.10 -24.59
CA HIS A 279 6.07 37.20 -25.54
C HIS A 279 7.16 36.95 -26.59
N LEU A 280 7.89 35.82 -26.52
CA LEU A 280 8.97 35.50 -27.45
C LEU A 280 8.50 34.86 -28.75
N GLY A 281 7.35 34.17 -28.75
CA GLY A 281 6.85 33.46 -29.92
C GLY A 281 7.73 32.28 -30.37
N ILE A 282 8.49 31.68 -29.44
CA ILE A 282 9.32 30.50 -29.68
C ILE A 282 8.45 29.24 -29.55
N ALA A 283 8.66 28.24 -30.41
CA ALA A 283 7.95 26.96 -30.35
C ALA A 283 8.35 26.16 -29.09
N ARG A 284 7.38 25.45 -28.47
CA ARG A 284 7.54 24.75 -27.18
C ARG A 284 8.71 23.77 -27.15
N GLU A 285 8.94 23.02 -28.24
CA GLU A 285 10.04 22.05 -28.38
C GLU A 285 11.42 22.65 -28.06
N HIS A 286 11.57 23.98 -28.19
CA HIS A 286 12.81 24.70 -27.96
C HIS A 286 12.78 25.59 -26.70
N ARG A 287 11.65 25.69 -25.99
CA ARG A 287 11.55 26.40 -24.70
C ARG A 287 12.22 25.63 -23.55
N LEU A 288 12.33 24.31 -23.67
CA LEU A 288 13.00 23.44 -22.68
C LEU A 288 14.47 23.82 -22.44
N THR A 289 15.20 24.24 -23.48
CA THR A 289 16.60 24.71 -23.34
C THR A 289 16.65 26.00 -22.51
N ILE A 290 15.65 26.87 -22.63
CA ILE A 290 15.51 28.10 -21.83
C ILE A 290 15.20 27.74 -20.37
N TYR A 291 14.29 26.78 -20.11
CA TYR A 291 13.93 26.38 -18.76
C TYR A 291 15.07 25.67 -18.02
N ARG A 292 15.86 24.84 -18.71
CA ARG A 292 17.08 24.22 -18.13
C ARG A 292 18.15 25.26 -17.78
N ALA A 293 18.37 26.24 -18.66
CA ALA A 293 19.29 27.34 -18.38
C ALA A 293 18.80 28.19 -17.18
N TRP A 294 17.49 28.41 -17.08
CA TRP A 294 16.88 29.09 -15.95
C TRP A 294 17.01 28.32 -14.64
N GLU A 295 16.74 27.02 -14.63
CA GLU A 295 16.90 26.15 -13.47
C GLU A 295 18.33 26.19 -12.93
N SER A 296 19.31 26.07 -13.83
CA SER A 296 20.74 26.13 -13.48
C SER A 296 21.13 27.49 -12.88
N ALA A 297 20.73 28.59 -13.53
CA ALA A 297 21.03 29.94 -13.05
C ALA A 297 20.33 30.26 -11.71
N LEU A 298 19.04 29.90 -11.59
CA LEU A 298 18.26 30.14 -10.39
C LEU A 298 18.78 29.29 -9.22
N GLY A 299 19.09 28.01 -9.44
CA GLY A 299 19.66 27.12 -8.44
C GLY A 299 21.02 27.58 -7.92
N ARG A 300 21.84 28.24 -8.75
CA ARG A 300 23.16 28.75 -8.35
C ARG A 300 23.09 30.10 -7.64
N VAL A 301 22.35 31.07 -8.19
CA VAL A 301 22.38 32.46 -7.73
C VAL A 301 21.45 32.69 -6.54
N TRP A 302 20.25 32.09 -6.56
CA TRP A 302 19.20 32.40 -5.59
C TRP A 302 19.60 32.07 -4.14
N PRO A 303 20.14 30.87 -3.81
CA PRO A 303 20.45 30.53 -2.42
C PRO A 303 21.49 31.45 -1.81
N ALA A 304 22.50 31.87 -2.59
CA ALA A 304 23.56 32.76 -2.13
C ALA A 304 23.02 34.18 -1.87
N ALA A 305 22.16 34.68 -2.75
CA ALA A 305 21.55 36.01 -2.62
C ALA A 305 20.63 36.09 -1.40
N ILE A 306 19.76 35.09 -1.18
CA ILE A 306 18.84 35.07 -0.04
C ILE A 306 19.60 34.93 1.29
N ARG A 307 20.62 34.07 1.37
CA ARG A 307 21.48 33.98 2.56
C ARG A 307 22.18 35.31 2.87
N SER A 308 22.62 36.05 1.85
CA SER A 308 23.20 37.38 2.05
C SER A 308 22.19 38.38 2.62
N LEU A 309 20.96 38.38 2.09
CA LEU A 309 19.88 39.24 2.58
C LEU A 309 19.51 38.90 4.03
N ILE A 310 19.33 37.61 4.35
CA ILE A 310 19.06 37.13 5.71
C ILE A 310 20.15 37.58 6.69
N ASN A 311 21.43 37.42 6.32
CA ASN A 311 22.55 37.82 7.18
C ASN A 311 22.60 39.32 7.43
N ASP A 312 22.32 40.15 6.41
CA ASP A 312 22.29 41.60 6.57
C ASP A 312 21.04 42.08 7.35
N CYS A 313 19.90 41.40 7.21
CA CYS A 313 18.72 41.61 8.07
C CYS A 313 19.03 41.32 9.53
N ARG A 314 19.71 40.19 9.83
CA ARG A 314 20.18 39.85 11.19
C ARG A 314 21.15 40.90 11.73
N ARG A 315 22.11 41.37 10.93
CA ARG A 315 23.03 42.46 11.31
C ARG A 315 22.34 43.80 11.57
N ALA A 316 21.23 44.05 10.90
CA ALA A 316 20.42 45.25 11.10
C ALA A 316 19.53 45.17 12.36
N GLY A 317 19.64 44.09 13.13
CA GLY A 317 18.91 43.89 14.39
C GLY A 317 17.52 43.29 14.20
N LEU A 318 17.21 42.71 13.03
CA LEU A 318 15.99 41.93 12.86
C LEU A 318 16.22 40.51 13.39
N GLU A 319 15.30 40.04 14.22
CA GLU A 319 15.32 38.68 14.77
C GLU A 319 14.24 37.84 14.10
N ALA A 320 14.61 36.65 13.65
CA ALA A 320 13.69 35.68 13.06
C ALA A 320 14.03 34.31 13.64
N LEU A 321 13.01 33.48 13.78
CA LEU A 321 13.15 32.17 14.40
C LEU A 321 13.53 31.18 13.31
N ASP A 322 14.69 30.54 13.48
CA ASP A 322 15.18 29.57 12.51
C ASP A 322 14.43 28.25 12.72
N ILE A 323 13.67 27.84 11.71
CA ILE A 323 12.91 26.58 11.78
C ILE A 323 13.84 25.36 11.89
N THR A 324 15.13 25.53 11.56
CA THR A 324 16.16 24.48 11.69
C THR A 324 16.76 24.40 13.09
N GLU A 325 16.59 25.43 13.93
CA GLU A 325 16.95 25.39 15.36
C GLU A 325 15.80 24.84 16.23
N LEU A 326 14.64 24.61 15.63
CA LEU A 326 13.53 23.90 16.25
C LEU A 326 13.68 22.39 16.01
N PRO A 327 13.45 21.54 17.02
CA PRO A 327 13.46 20.09 16.82
C PRO A 327 12.48 19.71 15.72
N ALA A 328 12.91 18.84 14.80
CA ALA A 328 12.04 18.27 13.78
C ALA A 328 10.80 17.68 14.47
N ASN A 329 9.63 17.87 13.87
CA ASN A 329 8.31 17.32 14.29
C ASN A 329 7.37 18.30 15.04
N TRP A 330 7.27 19.54 14.55
CA TRP A 330 6.30 20.52 15.10
C TRP A 330 4.81 20.21 14.80
N SER A 331 4.46 19.15 14.05
CA SER A 331 3.06 18.69 13.96
C SER A 331 2.77 17.36 14.65
N LEU A 332 3.74 16.74 15.32
CA LEU A 332 3.57 15.43 16.00
C LEU A 332 4.40 15.37 17.29
N ARG A 333 3.85 15.95 18.37
CA ARG A 333 4.07 15.42 19.72
C ARG A 333 2.71 14.97 20.24
N GLU A 334 2.55 13.67 20.38
CA GLU A 334 1.41 13.06 21.06
C GLU A 334 1.37 13.52 22.52
N TYR A 335 0.15 13.83 22.98
CA TYR A 335 -0.14 14.24 24.34
C TYR A 335 -0.30 13.01 25.22
N ALA A 336 0.62 12.79 26.16
CA ALA A 336 0.32 12.08 27.38
C ALA A 336 -0.50 13.03 28.29
N GLN A 337 -1.75 12.68 28.61
CA GLN A 337 -2.51 13.37 29.66
C GLN A 337 -2.78 12.42 30.82
N GLU A 338 -2.15 12.74 31.95
CA GLU A 338 -2.44 12.17 33.26
C GLU A 338 -3.90 12.38 33.67
N ASP A 339 -4.44 11.31 34.24
CA ASP A 339 -5.70 11.16 34.94
C ASP A 339 -6.05 12.31 35.90
N THR A 340 -7.32 12.72 35.97
CA THR A 340 -8.12 12.82 37.22
C THR A 340 -9.47 13.55 37.04
N GLY A 341 -10.56 12.88 37.43
CA GLY A 341 -11.62 13.49 38.26
C GLY A 341 -13.02 13.76 37.68
N SER A 342 -13.93 12.81 37.89
CA SER A 342 -15.41 12.87 38.11
C SER A 342 -16.24 14.13 37.73
N PRO A 343 -17.43 13.97 37.09
CA PRO A 343 -18.39 15.06 36.91
C PRO A 343 -19.42 15.15 38.04
N GLY A 344 -19.69 16.38 38.50
CA GLY A 344 -20.90 16.76 39.23
C GLY A 344 -21.97 17.27 38.27
N GLU A 345 -23.10 16.56 38.29
CA GLU A 345 -24.46 16.88 37.82
C GLU A 345 -24.85 18.31 37.39
N THR A 346 -25.71 18.34 36.34
CA THR A 346 -26.77 19.31 35.97
C THR A 346 -26.33 20.63 35.30
N ASP A 347 -27.00 21.19 34.28
CA ASP A 347 -28.35 20.99 33.72
C ASP A 347 -28.37 21.50 32.25
N LYS A 348 -29.21 20.83 31.44
CA LYS A 348 -29.93 21.23 30.19
C LYS A 348 -29.37 22.38 29.34
N GLY A 349 -29.07 22.16 28.06
CA GLY A 349 -30.02 21.79 26.99
C GLY A 349 -29.95 22.94 25.97
N THR A 350 -29.93 22.78 24.64
CA THR A 350 -30.48 21.78 23.73
C THR A 350 -29.93 22.07 22.33
N SER A 351 -29.76 21.03 21.51
CA SER A 351 -29.89 20.96 20.02
C SER A 351 -28.99 21.86 19.16
N ASP A 352 -28.37 21.44 18.06
CA ASP A 352 -28.60 20.33 17.13
C ASP A 352 -27.36 20.20 16.20
N LYS A 353 -26.95 18.95 15.90
CA LYS A 353 -26.49 18.33 14.61
C LYS A 353 -25.66 19.12 13.55
N PRO A 354 -25.03 18.42 12.58
CA PRO A 354 -24.09 17.29 12.64
C PRO A 354 -22.79 17.56 11.82
N ALA A 355 -21.70 16.83 12.06
CA ALA A 355 -20.44 16.94 11.31
C ALA A 355 -20.18 15.70 10.44
N GLU A 356 -19.74 15.94 9.20
CA GLU A 356 -19.12 14.97 8.29
C GLU A 356 -17.75 14.54 8.84
N ALA A 357 -17.45 13.26 8.65
CA ALA A 357 -16.19 12.62 8.98
C ALA A 357 -15.21 12.76 7.80
N ASP A 358 -13.94 13.08 8.08
CA ASP A 358 -12.83 12.40 7.41
C ASP A 358 -11.50 12.49 8.19
N ALA A 359 -10.95 11.29 8.38
CA ALA A 359 -9.56 10.86 8.47
C ALA A 359 -8.54 11.64 9.33
N THR A 360 -8.24 11.10 10.52
CA THR A 360 -6.97 11.31 11.23
C THR A 360 -6.18 9.99 11.30
N GLY A 361 -5.02 9.96 10.63
CA GLY A 361 -3.95 8.99 10.92
C GLY A 361 -3.45 9.18 12.35
N HIS A 362 -3.40 8.09 13.11
CA HIS A 362 -2.84 8.02 14.46
C HIS A 362 -1.42 7.45 14.35
N SER A 363 -0.41 8.16 14.86
CA SER A 363 0.83 7.51 15.30
C SER A 363 0.54 6.88 16.66
N MET A 364 1.07 5.69 16.94
CA MET A 364 0.97 5.04 18.26
C MET A 364 2.38 4.92 18.84
N SER A 365 2.68 5.64 19.92
CA SER A 365 3.92 5.43 20.68
C SER A 365 3.80 4.18 21.55
N GLY A 366 4.49 3.10 21.16
CA GLY A 366 4.57 1.87 21.96
C GLY A 366 4.77 0.55 21.19
N MET A 367 4.86 0.57 19.86
CA MET A 367 5.04 -0.66 19.07
C MET A 367 6.47 -1.22 19.18
N PRO A 368 6.66 -2.55 19.27
CA PRO A 368 7.97 -3.16 19.09
C PRO A 368 8.47 -2.87 17.67
N SER A 369 9.74 -2.49 17.57
CA SER A 369 10.36 -2.23 16.28
C SER A 369 10.48 -3.54 15.48
N ALA A 370 10.32 -3.48 14.16
CA ALA A 370 10.36 -4.64 13.25
C ALA A 370 11.50 -5.64 13.52
N GLY A 371 12.71 -5.14 13.72
CA GLY A 371 13.91 -5.89 14.05
C GLY A 371 13.87 -6.53 15.43
N ARG A 372 13.22 -5.89 16.41
CA ARG A 372 12.99 -6.46 17.75
C ARG A 372 12.03 -7.64 17.66
N SER A 373 10.91 -7.47 16.97
CA SER A 373 9.92 -8.54 16.75
C SER A 373 10.55 -9.75 16.06
N LEU A 374 11.34 -9.50 15.02
CA LEU A 374 12.04 -10.55 14.28
C LEU A 374 13.11 -11.28 15.10
N PHE A 375 13.88 -10.55 15.92
CA PHE A 375 14.85 -11.16 16.81
C PHE A 375 14.18 -12.03 17.88
N GLN A 376 13.09 -11.54 18.47
CA GLN A 376 12.31 -12.30 19.44
C GLN A 376 11.73 -13.58 18.83
N LEU A 377 11.22 -13.51 17.60
CA LEU A 377 10.77 -14.67 16.84
C LEU A 377 11.89 -15.71 16.64
N MET A 378 13.08 -15.27 16.23
CA MET A 378 14.24 -16.16 16.06
C MET A 378 14.70 -16.77 17.38
N ALA A 379 14.65 -16.01 18.49
CA ALA A 379 14.98 -16.52 19.81
C ALA A 379 13.97 -17.59 20.28
N LEU A 380 12.67 -17.40 20.00
CA LEU A 380 11.62 -18.38 20.27
C LEU A 380 11.84 -19.69 19.51
N GLU A 381 12.28 -19.64 18.26
CA GLU A 381 12.65 -20.83 17.48
C GLU A 381 13.80 -21.61 18.15
N ALA A 382 14.80 -20.91 18.67
CA ALA A 382 15.98 -21.52 19.27
C ALA A 382 15.71 -22.05 20.70
N SER A 383 14.88 -21.37 21.48
CA SER A 383 14.49 -21.77 22.84
C SER A 383 13.18 -21.11 23.27
N PRO A 384 12.10 -21.87 23.52
CA PRO A 384 10.80 -21.32 23.94
C PRO A 384 10.82 -20.57 25.29
N SER A 385 11.85 -20.81 26.12
CA SER A 385 12.00 -20.27 27.47
C SER A 385 13.01 -19.12 27.59
N SER A 386 13.57 -18.59 26.50
CA SER A 386 14.47 -17.44 26.60
C SER A 386 13.72 -16.15 26.91
N GLU A 387 14.19 -15.45 27.95
CA GLU A 387 13.81 -14.07 28.24
C GLU A 387 14.20 -13.15 27.07
N PRO A 388 13.49 -12.02 26.86
CA PRO A 388 13.89 -11.04 25.87
C PRO A 388 15.29 -10.52 26.22
N ALA A 389 16.28 -10.85 25.39
CA ALA A 389 17.61 -10.26 25.51
C ALA A 389 17.58 -8.82 24.95
N ASP A 390 18.36 -7.93 25.55
CA ASP A 390 18.54 -6.54 25.10
C ASP A 390 19.33 -6.51 23.78
N TRP A 391 18.66 -6.86 22.68
CA TRP A 391 19.25 -6.96 21.34
C TRP A 391 19.69 -5.59 20.77
N GLU A 392 19.10 -4.52 21.30
CA GLU A 392 19.35 -3.11 20.98
C GLU A 392 20.66 -2.59 21.59
N GLU A 393 21.29 -3.33 22.51
CA GLU A 393 22.58 -2.91 23.06
C GLU A 393 23.74 -3.20 22.08
N PRO A 394 24.59 -2.18 21.79
CA PRO A 394 25.79 -2.37 21.00
C PRO A 394 26.87 -3.14 21.78
N ASN A 395 27.65 -3.98 21.09
CA ASN A 395 28.75 -4.75 21.70
C ASN A 395 30.12 -4.21 21.26
N PRO A 396 30.67 -3.18 21.95
CA PRO A 396 31.88 -2.50 21.53
C PRO A 396 33.13 -3.40 21.56
N LYS A 397 33.18 -4.39 22.46
CA LYS A 397 34.28 -5.35 22.54
C LYS A 397 34.31 -6.24 21.31
N LEU A 398 33.15 -6.67 20.84
CA LEU A 398 33.05 -7.46 19.62
C LEU A 398 33.41 -6.60 18.40
N SER A 399 32.92 -5.35 18.31
CA SER A 399 33.28 -4.43 17.22
C SER A 399 34.79 -4.21 17.11
N GLU A 400 35.49 -3.99 18.24
CA GLU A 400 36.94 -3.82 18.26
C GLU A 400 37.69 -5.08 17.78
N ASN A 401 37.24 -6.26 18.21
CA ASN A 401 37.80 -7.54 17.78
C ASN A 401 37.58 -7.80 16.28
N LEU A 402 36.37 -7.54 15.77
CA LEU A 402 36.03 -7.68 14.34
C LEU A 402 36.91 -6.78 13.47
N ARG A 403 37.07 -5.49 13.85
CA ARG A 403 37.93 -4.54 13.13
C ARG A 403 39.38 -5.03 13.04
N SER A 404 39.91 -5.59 14.12
CA SER A 404 41.29 -6.10 14.15
C SER A 404 41.52 -7.31 13.21
N ARG A 405 40.46 -8.08 12.92
CA ARG A 405 40.51 -9.33 12.15
C ARG A 405 39.74 -9.31 10.83
N ARG A 406 39.27 -8.15 10.42
CA ARG A 406 38.43 -7.98 9.23
C ARG A 406 39.01 -8.63 7.97
N ARG A 407 40.31 -8.47 7.70
CA ARG A 407 40.97 -9.10 6.54
C ARG A 407 41.00 -10.63 6.62
N GLU A 408 41.18 -11.19 7.80
CA GLU A 408 41.15 -12.65 8.00
C GLU A 408 39.74 -13.20 7.80
N LEU A 409 38.73 -12.52 8.35
CA LEU A 409 37.32 -12.86 8.18
C LEU A 409 36.88 -12.77 6.72
N LEU A 410 37.21 -11.69 6.01
CA LEU A 410 36.88 -11.54 4.57
C LEU A 410 37.54 -12.62 3.70
N ASN A 411 38.78 -13.00 4.00
CA ASN A 411 39.49 -14.06 3.27
C ASN A 411 38.92 -15.45 3.56
N ARG A 412 38.43 -15.71 4.78
CA ARG A 412 37.83 -17.02 5.13
C ARG A 412 36.37 -17.14 4.68
N LEU A 413 35.62 -16.05 4.65
CA LEU A 413 34.30 -15.96 4.02
C LEU A 413 34.36 -16.10 2.48
N HIS A 414 35.56 -16.05 1.89
CA HIS A 414 35.82 -16.23 0.46
C HIS A 414 35.98 -17.70 0.03
N GLU A 415 36.23 -18.62 0.97
CA GLU A 415 36.35 -20.06 0.69
C GLU A 415 34.95 -20.72 0.72
N ASP A 416 34.73 -21.76 -0.12
CA ASP A 416 33.43 -22.44 -0.28
C ASP A 416 32.90 -22.94 1.08
N GLU A 417 32.00 -22.16 1.68
CA GLU A 417 31.16 -22.42 2.86
C GLU A 417 31.85 -22.49 4.23
N PRO A 418 32.00 -21.32 4.88
CA PRO A 418 31.55 -21.25 6.26
C PRO A 418 30.45 -20.19 6.43
N ASN A 419 29.34 -20.60 7.04
CA ASN A 419 28.35 -19.66 7.57
C ASN A 419 29.05 -18.71 8.56
N MET A 420 28.62 -17.45 8.62
CA MET A 420 29.26 -16.46 9.49
C MET A 420 29.22 -16.89 10.96
N ALA A 421 28.09 -17.43 11.41
CA ALA A 421 27.96 -17.89 12.79
C ALA A 421 28.90 -19.06 13.12
N GLY A 422 29.13 -19.99 12.19
CA GLY A 422 30.08 -21.09 12.40
C GLY A 422 31.52 -20.64 12.34
N LEU A 423 31.86 -19.72 11.42
CA LEU A 423 33.19 -19.12 11.33
C LEU A 423 33.57 -18.39 12.64
N LEU A 424 32.63 -17.61 13.21
CA LEU A 424 32.85 -16.91 14.48
C LEU A 424 33.04 -17.88 15.65
N ARG A 425 32.30 -18.99 15.70
CA ARG A 425 32.48 -20.03 16.72
C ARG A 425 33.83 -20.74 16.58
N GLU A 426 34.24 -21.08 15.37
CA GLU A 426 35.53 -21.73 15.12
C GLU A 426 36.70 -20.82 15.51
N LEU A 427 36.60 -19.52 15.20
CA LEU A 427 37.60 -18.54 15.62
C LEU A 427 37.62 -18.35 17.15
N ALA A 428 36.44 -18.38 17.80
CA ALA A 428 36.33 -18.29 19.26
C ALA A 428 36.99 -19.49 19.96
N ASP A 429 36.94 -20.69 19.38
CA ASP A 429 37.60 -21.88 19.94
C ASP A 429 39.13 -21.74 19.99
N SER A 430 39.70 -20.90 19.12
CA SER A 430 41.15 -20.66 19.02
C SER A 430 41.63 -19.38 19.73
N ASP A 431 40.71 -18.52 20.18
CA ASP A 431 41.03 -17.22 20.80
C ASP A 431 40.12 -16.86 21.98
N ALA A 432 40.75 -16.70 23.14
CA ALA A 432 40.10 -16.36 24.39
C ALA A 432 39.50 -14.94 24.43
N GLU A 433 40.07 -13.96 23.69
CA GLU A 433 39.54 -12.60 23.66
C GLU A 433 38.23 -12.53 22.86
N LEU A 434 38.21 -13.12 21.65
CA LEU A 434 37.00 -13.26 20.86
C LEU A 434 35.93 -14.10 21.58
N ALA A 435 36.30 -15.22 22.20
CA ALA A 435 35.37 -16.06 22.97
C ALA A 435 34.72 -15.32 24.16
N SER A 436 35.42 -14.34 24.74
CA SER A 436 34.89 -13.51 25.82
C SER A 436 33.95 -12.39 25.33
N ALA A 437 34.08 -11.99 24.06
CA ALA A 437 33.28 -10.95 23.43
C ALA A 437 32.07 -11.50 22.65
N LEU A 438 32.12 -12.77 22.23
CA LEU A 438 31.06 -13.47 21.50
C LEU A 438 29.99 -13.99 22.48
N ASP A 439 29.06 -13.12 22.85
CA ASP A 439 27.88 -13.50 23.63
C ASP A 439 26.82 -14.22 22.78
N ARG A 440 25.75 -14.69 23.44
CA ARG A 440 24.62 -15.37 22.76
C ARG A 440 23.97 -14.46 21.71
N THR A 441 23.80 -13.18 22.03
CA THR A 441 23.19 -12.15 21.16
C THR A 441 24.00 -11.95 19.88
N ALA A 442 25.33 -11.94 19.96
CA ALA A 442 26.23 -11.82 18.81
C ALA A 442 26.11 -13.01 17.84
N VAL A 443 25.99 -14.22 18.37
CA VAL A 443 25.78 -15.43 17.56
C VAL A 443 24.41 -15.41 16.88
N GLU A 444 23.37 -14.92 17.56
CA GLU A 444 22.03 -14.76 17.00
C GLU A 444 21.99 -13.68 15.90
N LYS A 445 22.69 -12.55 16.09
CA LYS A 445 22.91 -11.50 15.06
C LYS A 445 23.63 -12.07 13.82
N ALA A 446 24.62 -12.93 14.00
CA ALA A 446 25.33 -13.57 12.87
C ALA A 446 24.42 -14.54 12.10
N ASN A 447 23.61 -15.35 12.81
CA ASN A 447 22.62 -16.24 12.19
C ASN A 447 21.57 -15.47 11.39
N LEU A 448 21.15 -14.29 11.86
CA LEU A 448 20.22 -13.42 11.14
C LEU A 448 20.83 -12.97 9.81
N VAL A 449 22.08 -12.49 9.81
CA VAL A 449 22.76 -12.07 8.57
C VAL A 449 22.91 -13.25 7.59
N ASP A 450 23.27 -14.43 8.08
CA ASP A 450 23.33 -15.64 7.23
C ASP A 450 21.97 -15.92 6.56
N ARG A 451 20.86 -15.81 7.30
CA ARG A 451 19.50 -16.00 6.77
C ARG A 451 19.07 -14.90 5.80
N LEU A 452 19.41 -13.63 6.05
CA LEU A 452 19.07 -12.50 5.16
C LEU A 452 19.66 -12.67 3.75
N PHE A 453 20.82 -13.32 3.67
CA PHE A 453 21.51 -13.59 2.41
C PHE A 453 21.23 -14.98 1.84
N ALA A 454 20.41 -15.82 2.49
CA ALA A 454 20.08 -17.16 1.99
C ALA A 454 19.35 -17.15 0.62
N PRO A 455 18.39 -16.25 0.34
CA PRO A 455 17.69 -16.22 -0.95
C PRO A 455 18.60 -15.99 -2.17
N LEU A 456 19.78 -15.40 -1.95
CA LEU A 456 20.78 -15.16 -3.00
C LEU A 456 21.48 -16.45 -3.47
N GLU A 457 21.54 -17.47 -2.62
CA GLU A 457 22.17 -18.75 -2.93
C GLU A 457 21.32 -19.56 -3.91
N THR A 458 20.00 -19.47 -3.78
CA THR A 458 19.01 -20.24 -4.54
C THR A 458 18.55 -19.55 -5.84
N ASN A 459 18.90 -18.27 -6.05
CA ASN A 459 18.40 -17.51 -7.21
C ASN A 459 19.14 -17.87 -8.51
N GLU A 460 18.43 -18.53 -9.44
CA GLU A 460 18.96 -18.97 -10.75
C GLU A 460 19.29 -17.81 -11.71
N GLY A 461 18.77 -16.60 -11.47
CA GLY A 461 18.97 -15.42 -12.32
C GLY A 461 20.33 -14.71 -12.15
N LEU A 462 21.08 -15.02 -11.08
CA LEU A 462 22.36 -14.38 -10.78
C LEU A 462 23.54 -15.15 -11.39
N SER A 463 24.49 -14.43 -12.00
CA SER A 463 25.74 -15.04 -12.45
C SER A 463 26.57 -15.50 -11.25
N GLY A 464 27.31 -16.62 -11.41
CA GLY A 464 28.12 -17.18 -10.31
C GLY A 464 29.15 -16.19 -9.75
N SER A 465 29.68 -15.29 -10.59
CA SER A 465 30.60 -14.23 -10.14
C SER A 465 29.91 -13.16 -9.30
N LEU A 466 28.69 -12.76 -9.65
CA LEU A 466 27.94 -11.74 -8.93
C LEU A 466 27.43 -12.28 -7.58
N ARG A 467 26.95 -13.53 -7.58
CA ARG A 467 26.57 -14.25 -6.36
C ARG A 467 27.71 -14.27 -5.34
N HIS A 468 28.92 -14.57 -5.79
CA HIS A 468 30.12 -14.58 -4.93
C HIS A 468 30.46 -13.20 -4.35
N GLN A 469 30.32 -12.12 -5.14
CA GLN A 469 30.59 -10.77 -4.64
C GLN A 469 29.56 -10.35 -3.59
N LEU A 470 28.27 -10.59 -3.84
CA LEU A 470 27.20 -10.22 -2.90
C LEU A 470 27.33 -10.92 -1.54
N GLN A 471 27.84 -12.16 -1.49
CA GLN A 471 28.09 -12.86 -0.22
C GLN A 471 29.12 -12.16 0.68
N LYS A 472 30.06 -11.38 0.12
CA LYS A 472 31.04 -10.62 0.91
C LYS A 472 30.40 -9.52 1.75
N LEU A 473 29.21 -9.05 1.38
CA LEU A 473 28.48 -8.03 2.12
C LEU A 473 27.98 -8.52 3.48
N ARG A 474 27.98 -9.84 3.75
CA ARG A 474 27.60 -10.39 5.05
C ARG A 474 28.40 -9.74 6.18
N LEU A 475 29.73 -9.62 6.06
CA LEU A 475 30.56 -9.05 7.13
C LEU A 475 30.26 -7.56 7.41
N PRO A 476 30.24 -6.65 6.41
CA PRO A 476 29.83 -5.26 6.63
C PRO A 476 28.42 -5.12 7.24
N VAL A 477 27.47 -5.95 6.83
CA VAL A 477 26.10 -5.92 7.40
C VAL A 477 26.10 -6.38 8.85
N PHE A 478 26.89 -7.41 9.19
CA PHE A 478 27.05 -7.86 10.56
C PHE A 478 27.75 -6.82 11.45
N GLU A 479 28.82 -6.19 10.96
CA GLU A 479 29.49 -5.09 11.67
C GLU A 479 28.51 -3.95 11.96
N THR A 480 27.69 -3.57 10.98
CA THR A 480 26.65 -2.54 11.14
C THR A 480 25.58 -2.96 12.15
N LEU A 481 25.16 -4.23 12.16
CA LEU A 481 24.15 -4.74 13.10
C LEU A 481 24.68 -4.82 14.56
N VAL A 482 25.99 -5.00 14.73
CA VAL A 482 26.63 -5.00 16.06
C VAL A 482 26.82 -3.57 16.60
N GLU A 483 27.09 -2.60 15.73
CA GLU A 483 27.32 -1.19 16.09
C GLU A 483 26.04 -0.36 16.19
N THR A 484 25.08 -0.55 15.26
CA THR A 484 23.80 0.16 15.16
C THR A 484 22.66 -0.83 14.93
N PRO A 485 22.09 -1.44 15.99
CA PRO A 485 21.05 -2.47 15.87
C PRO A 485 19.75 -1.97 15.20
N ASP A 486 19.42 -0.67 15.33
CA ASP A 486 18.23 -0.04 14.73
C ASP A 486 18.25 0.04 13.19
N PHE A 487 19.34 -0.44 12.57
CA PHE A 487 19.50 -0.58 11.14
C PHE A 487 18.30 -1.25 10.44
N LEU A 488 17.71 -2.27 11.05
CA LEU A 488 16.59 -3.02 10.48
C LEU A 488 15.25 -2.30 10.66
N ASN A 489 15.18 -1.33 11.57
CA ASN A 489 13.96 -0.62 11.97
C ASN A 489 13.77 0.70 11.23
N THR A 490 14.88 1.30 10.78
CA THR A 490 14.87 2.64 10.19
C THR A 490 14.89 2.52 8.67
N ASP A 491 13.80 2.88 8.00
CA ASP A 491 13.69 2.78 6.55
C ASP A 491 14.74 3.63 5.82
N ASP A 492 15.11 4.79 6.37
CA ASP A 492 16.10 5.72 5.81
C ASP A 492 17.56 5.40 6.19
N HIS A 493 17.86 4.19 6.67
CA HIS A 493 19.23 3.88 7.07
C HIS A 493 20.17 3.73 5.84
N PRO A 494 21.34 4.40 5.78
CA PRO A 494 22.21 4.37 4.60
C PRO A 494 22.64 2.96 4.14
N ALA A 495 22.97 2.08 5.08
CA ALA A 495 23.30 0.69 4.76
C ALA A 495 22.12 -0.11 4.14
N ARG A 496 20.86 0.30 4.38
CA ARG A 496 19.62 -0.39 3.99
C ARG A 496 19.31 0.02 2.57
N ASP A 497 19.41 1.32 2.31
CA ASP A 497 19.41 1.89 0.96
C ASP A 497 20.50 1.27 0.09
N ILE A 498 21.72 1.12 0.58
CA ILE A 498 22.82 0.52 -0.19
C ILE A 498 22.48 -0.93 -0.58
N ILE A 499 22.04 -1.75 0.37
CA ILE A 499 21.67 -3.15 0.10
C ILE A 499 20.48 -3.21 -0.87
N ASN A 500 19.42 -2.45 -0.61
CA ASN A 500 18.22 -2.44 -1.44
C ASN A 500 18.51 -1.97 -2.87
N ASN A 501 19.30 -0.90 -3.04
CA ASN A 501 19.68 -0.41 -4.37
C ASN A 501 20.64 -1.38 -5.09
N LEU A 502 21.60 -1.98 -4.38
CA LEU A 502 22.48 -3.01 -4.96
C LEU A 502 21.67 -4.20 -5.46
N MET A 503 20.72 -4.66 -4.63
CA MET A 503 19.87 -5.79 -4.94
C MET A 503 18.89 -5.48 -6.06
N HIS A 504 18.32 -4.28 -6.11
CA HIS A 504 17.50 -3.79 -7.21
C HIS A 504 18.26 -3.85 -8.55
N ILE A 505 19.54 -3.46 -8.56
CA ILE A 505 20.41 -3.54 -9.74
C ILE A 505 20.76 -4.99 -10.10
N CYS A 506 21.09 -5.84 -9.11
CA CYS A 506 21.58 -7.20 -9.33
C CYS A 506 20.48 -8.20 -9.71
N LEU A 507 19.29 -8.04 -9.16
CA LEU A 507 18.13 -8.91 -9.42
C LEU A 507 17.36 -8.49 -10.68
N ALA A 508 17.59 -7.28 -11.19
CA ALA A 508 17.05 -6.88 -12.47
C ALA A 508 17.70 -7.69 -13.62
N GLU A 509 16.90 -8.19 -14.57
CA GLU A 509 17.41 -9.05 -15.67
C GLU A 509 18.46 -8.40 -16.59
N ARG A 510 18.68 -7.08 -16.49
CA ARG A 510 19.76 -6.37 -17.19
C ARG A 510 21.12 -6.44 -16.46
N ALA A 511 21.20 -7.11 -15.31
CA ALA A 511 22.46 -7.39 -14.61
C ALA A 511 23.47 -8.18 -15.44
N SER A 512 23.03 -8.81 -16.55
CA SER A 512 23.87 -9.53 -17.51
C SER A 512 24.86 -8.65 -18.32
N SER A 513 24.81 -7.32 -18.16
CA SER A 513 25.85 -6.44 -18.70
C SER A 513 27.15 -6.62 -17.93
N LYS A 514 28.19 -7.15 -18.58
CA LYS A 514 29.56 -7.25 -18.01
C LYS A 514 30.07 -5.95 -17.40
N LYS A 515 29.61 -4.79 -17.90
CA LYS A 515 29.98 -3.47 -17.38
C LYS A 515 29.26 -3.16 -16.06
N LEU A 516 28.01 -3.59 -15.91
CA LEU A 516 27.25 -3.45 -14.67
C LEU A 516 27.81 -4.39 -13.60
N GLU A 517 28.10 -5.65 -13.96
CA GLU A 517 28.74 -6.62 -13.05
C GLU A 517 30.08 -6.09 -12.53
N ALA A 518 30.91 -5.51 -13.39
CA ALA A 518 32.18 -4.89 -12.98
C ALA A 518 31.94 -3.68 -12.04
N THR A 519 30.97 -2.82 -12.34
CA THR A 519 30.67 -1.66 -11.51
C THR A 519 30.14 -2.08 -10.13
N VAL A 520 29.31 -3.12 -10.06
CA VAL A 520 28.81 -3.67 -8.80
C VAL A 520 29.96 -4.33 -8.02
N ALA A 521 30.83 -5.08 -8.67
CA ALA A 521 32.00 -5.67 -8.03
C ALA A 521 32.92 -4.59 -7.42
N ASP A 522 33.18 -3.50 -8.15
CA ASP A 522 33.97 -2.36 -7.66
C ASP A 522 33.32 -1.72 -6.42
N ILE A 523 31.99 -1.54 -6.41
CA ILE A 523 31.27 -0.96 -5.27
C ILE A 523 31.28 -1.90 -4.05
N VAL A 524 31.12 -3.21 -4.27
CA VAL A 524 31.19 -4.20 -3.18
C VAL A 524 32.61 -4.25 -2.60
N GLU A 525 33.64 -4.18 -3.44
CA GLU A 525 35.03 -4.12 -2.99
C GLU A 525 35.29 -2.87 -2.14
N GLU A 526 34.83 -1.70 -2.62
CA GLU A 526 34.88 -0.43 -1.88
C GLU A 526 34.17 -0.55 -0.50
N LEU A 527 32.98 -1.15 -0.45
CA LEU A 527 32.25 -1.42 0.81
C LEU A 527 33.00 -2.35 1.77
N THR A 528 33.70 -3.36 1.25
CA THR A 528 34.48 -4.29 2.08
C THR A 528 35.78 -3.68 2.62
N GLU A 529 36.27 -2.60 2.03
CA GLU A 529 37.49 -1.88 2.48
C GLU A 529 37.21 -0.72 3.46
N ILE A 530 35.97 -0.21 3.53
CA ILE A 530 35.57 0.90 4.42
C ILE A 530 35.56 0.46 5.89
N GLU A 531 36.44 1.02 6.74
CA GLU A 531 36.26 0.99 8.20
C GLU A 531 34.89 1.65 8.53
N VAL A 532 33.97 0.93 9.19
CA VAL A 532 32.51 1.21 9.33
C VAL A 532 32.19 2.48 10.15
N SER A 533 32.86 3.61 9.91
CA SER A 533 32.68 4.84 10.68
C SER A 533 32.88 6.11 9.84
N ASP A 534 32.80 6.03 8.50
CA ASP A 534 32.78 7.20 7.61
C ASP A 534 31.39 7.41 6.98
N PRO A 535 30.51 8.21 7.61
CA PRO A 535 29.17 8.51 7.11
C PRO A 535 29.17 9.14 5.72
N ASP A 536 30.18 9.97 5.41
CA ASP A 536 30.26 10.71 4.15
C ASP A 536 30.50 9.75 2.96
N LEU A 537 31.27 8.69 3.20
CA LEU A 537 31.58 7.67 2.19
C LEU A 537 30.38 6.76 1.93
N LEU A 538 29.64 6.37 2.98
CA LEU A 538 28.38 5.61 2.85
C LEU A 538 27.32 6.43 2.10
N GLU A 539 27.19 7.73 2.39
CA GLU A 539 26.26 8.61 1.69
C GLU A 539 26.64 8.76 0.20
N SER A 540 27.92 8.96 -0.09
CA SER A 540 28.44 9.03 -1.47
C SER A 540 28.16 7.76 -2.27
N LEU A 541 28.38 6.59 -1.68
CA LEU A 541 28.09 5.30 -2.31
C LEU A 541 26.58 5.09 -2.51
N GLY A 542 25.77 5.45 -1.51
CA GLY A 542 24.31 5.44 -1.61
C GLY A 542 23.81 6.30 -2.78
N GLN A 543 24.31 7.53 -2.91
CA GLN A 543 23.96 8.42 -4.03
C GLN A 543 24.40 7.85 -5.39
N ARG A 544 25.59 7.26 -5.48
CA ARG A 544 26.11 6.66 -6.71
C ARG A 544 25.28 5.45 -7.15
N LEU A 545 24.86 4.61 -6.21
CA LEU A 545 23.95 3.49 -6.47
C LEU A 545 22.55 3.98 -6.89
N LYS A 546 22.01 4.99 -6.20
CA LYS A 546 20.72 5.61 -6.54
C LYS A 546 20.73 6.17 -7.97
N GLN A 547 21.81 6.84 -8.39
CA GLN A 547 21.96 7.31 -9.78
C GLN A 547 22.00 6.15 -10.79
N LEU A 548 22.54 4.99 -10.43
CA LEU A 548 22.54 3.81 -11.30
C LEU A 548 21.14 3.22 -11.43
N VAL A 549 20.39 3.11 -10.32
CA VAL A 549 18.98 2.71 -10.30
C VAL A 549 18.14 3.65 -11.16
N GLU A 550 18.22 4.96 -10.92
CA GLU A 550 17.48 5.97 -11.68
C GLU A 550 17.77 5.90 -13.19
N ARG A 551 19.04 5.68 -13.59
CA ARG A 551 19.41 5.51 -15.01
C ARG A 551 18.79 4.26 -15.62
N GLN A 552 18.68 3.18 -14.85
CA GLN A 552 18.06 1.94 -15.29
C GLN A 552 16.56 2.11 -15.46
N ASP A 553 15.89 2.74 -14.49
CA ASP A 553 14.44 3.02 -14.52
C ASP A 553 14.08 3.98 -15.65
N GLN A 554 14.88 5.03 -15.85
CA GLN A 554 14.77 5.95 -16.99
C GLN A 554 14.87 5.22 -18.33
N SER A 555 15.68 4.16 -18.44
CA SER A 555 15.71 3.36 -19.67
C SER A 555 14.43 2.55 -19.89
N PHE A 556 13.78 2.09 -18.82
CA PHE A 556 12.51 1.39 -18.90
C PHE A 556 11.38 2.35 -19.30
N ILE A 557 11.30 3.51 -18.64
CA ILE A 557 10.31 4.56 -18.94
C ILE A 557 10.40 4.99 -20.41
N ARG A 558 11.62 5.27 -20.92
CA ARG A 558 11.81 5.63 -22.34
C ARG A 558 11.34 4.56 -23.32
N ASN A 559 11.51 3.29 -22.98
CA ASN A 559 11.04 2.19 -23.83
C ASN A 559 9.51 2.08 -23.79
N SER A 560 8.92 2.24 -22.60
CA SER A 560 7.49 2.29 -22.36
C SER A 560 6.83 3.42 -23.16
N GLU A 561 7.34 4.65 -23.04
CA GLU A 561 6.84 5.82 -23.79
C GLU A 561 6.93 5.64 -25.31
N ARG A 562 8.04 5.05 -25.80
CA ARG A 562 8.21 4.78 -27.23
C ARG A 562 7.13 3.81 -27.73
N LEU A 563 6.81 2.78 -26.94
CA LEU A 563 5.77 1.82 -27.29
C LEU A 563 4.39 2.46 -27.23
N ALA A 564 4.07 3.19 -26.16
CA ALA A 564 2.82 3.91 -25.99
C ALA A 564 2.56 4.87 -27.17
N LYS A 565 3.52 5.72 -27.55
CA LYS A 565 3.42 6.61 -28.73
C LYS A 565 3.21 5.84 -30.04
N THR A 566 3.84 4.68 -30.18
CA THR A 566 3.67 3.83 -31.37
C THR A 566 2.26 3.24 -31.44
N LEU A 567 1.70 2.83 -30.30
CA LEU A 567 0.35 2.28 -30.19
C LEU A 567 -0.72 3.36 -30.37
N GLU A 568 -0.56 4.52 -29.74
CA GLU A 568 -1.42 5.70 -29.92
C GLU A 568 -1.46 6.14 -31.39
N GLY A 569 -0.30 6.17 -32.06
CA GLY A 569 -0.23 6.45 -33.50
C GLY A 569 -0.98 5.43 -34.35
N LYS A 570 -0.91 4.13 -34.01
CA LYS A 570 -1.67 3.07 -34.69
C LYS A 570 -3.18 3.18 -34.44
N GLU A 571 -3.61 3.49 -33.22
CA GLU A 571 -5.02 3.67 -32.89
C GLU A 571 -5.60 4.90 -33.59
N ARG A 572 -4.90 6.03 -33.54
CA ARG A 572 -5.31 7.27 -34.22
C ARG A 572 -5.46 7.05 -35.72
N LEU A 573 -4.55 6.28 -36.33
CA LEU A 573 -4.65 5.87 -37.73
C LEU A 573 -5.88 4.99 -37.99
N ARG A 574 -6.16 4.00 -37.11
CA ARG A 574 -7.34 3.12 -37.22
C ARG A 574 -8.65 3.91 -37.09
N LYS A 575 -8.78 4.78 -36.08
CA LYS A 575 -9.96 5.64 -35.87
C LYS A 575 -10.19 6.57 -37.07
N THR A 576 -9.15 7.24 -37.54
CA THR A 576 -9.25 8.13 -38.72
C THR A 576 -9.61 7.36 -39.99
N ARG A 577 -9.08 6.14 -40.16
CA ARG A 577 -9.45 5.27 -41.29
C ARG A 577 -10.91 4.85 -41.24
N LYS A 578 -11.44 4.54 -40.05
CA LYS A 578 -12.85 4.21 -39.85
C LYS A 578 -13.74 5.40 -40.21
N GLU A 579 -13.40 6.60 -39.73
CA GLU A 579 -14.13 7.84 -40.04
C GLU A 579 -14.11 8.15 -41.56
N ALA A 580 -12.95 8.03 -42.20
CA ALA A 580 -12.81 8.21 -43.65
C ALA A 580 -13.69 7.22 -44.43
N ARG A 581 -13.69 5.94 -44.03
CA ARG A 581 -14.55 4.90 -44.64
C ARG A 581 -16.03 5.17 -44.42
N GLN A 582 -16.42 5.65 -43.24
CA GLN A 582 -17.82 6.02 -42.96
C GLN A 582 -18.31 7.12 -43.93
N ARG A 583 -17.50 8.17 -44.17
CA ARG A 583 -17.84 9.19 -45.18
C ARG A 583 -17.89 8.65 -46.59
N LEU A 584 -16.98 7.74 -46.95
CA LEU A 584 -17.02 7.07 -48.26
C LEU A 584 -18.27 6.18 -48.39
N ASN A 585 -18.72 5.54 -47.31
CA ASN A 585 -19.93 4.73 -47.27
C ASN A 585 -21.21 5.55 -47.47
N GLU A 586 -21.27 6.79 -46.99
CA GLU A 586 -22.39 7.70 -47.28
C GLU A 586 -22.53 8.01 -48.78
N LEU A 587 -21.41 8.01 -49.52
CA LEU A 587 -21.37 8.28 -50.95
C LEU A 587 -21.56 7.02 -51.81
N LEU A 588 -20.97 5.89 -51.40
CA LEU A 588 -20.82 4.69 -52.21
C LEU A 588 -21.70 3.51 -51.76
N GLY A 589 -22.08 3.47 -50.48
CA GLY A 589 -22.85 2.38 -49.89
C GLY A 589 -24.28 2.29 -50.45
N GLY A 590 -24.74 1.06 -50.69
CA GLY A 590 -26.05 0.76 -51.24
C GLY A 590 -26.30 1.29 -52.66
N ARG A 591 -25.24 1.52 -53.45
CA ARG A 591 -25.32 2.09 -54.81
C ARG A 591 -24.52 1.29 -55.83
N GLN A 592 -24.79 1.53 -57.12
CA GLN A 592 -23.92 1.06 -58.20
C GLN A 592 -22.73 2.01 -58.37
N VAL A 593 -21.53 1.48 -58.12
CA VAL A 593 -20.26 2.23 -58.13
C VAL A 593 -19.40 1.75 -59.31
N PRO A 594 -18.80 2.66 -60.10
CA PRO A 594 -17.84 2.30 -61.15
C PRO A 594 -16.62 1.59 -60.58
N LYS A 595 -16.21 0.47 -61.17
CA LYS A 595 -15.03 -0.31 -60.73
C LYS A 595 -13.74 0.51 -60.75
N THR A 596 -13.63 1.47 -61.67
CA THR A 596 -12.51 2.42 -61.76
C THR A 596 -12.39 3.34 -60.56
N LEU A 597 -13.52 3.77 -59.98
CA LEU A 597 -13.52 4.58 -58.77
C LEU A 597 -13.02 3.78 -57.56
N ILE A 598 -13.44 2.52 -57.43
CA ILE A 598 -12.96 1.60 -56.38
C ILE A 598 -11.45 1.37 -56.52
N ARG A 599 -10.95 1.16 -57.75
CA ARG A 599 -9.51 1.02 -58.01
C ARG A 599 -8.73 2.29 -57.66
N LEU A 600 -9.27 3.48 -57.93
CA LEU A 600 -8.63 4.75 -57.56
C LEU A 600 -8.51 4.89 -56.03
N LEU A 601 -9.57 4.54 -55.29
CA LEU A 601 -9.58 4.55 -53.83
C LEU A 601 -8.54 3.58 -53.25
N GLN A 602 -8.50 2.35 -53.76
CA GLN A 602 -7.53 1.32 -53.36
C GLN A 602 -6.09 1.64 -53.79
N ALA A 603 -5.89 2.37 -54.88
CA ALA A 603 -4.57 2.73 -55.40
C ALA A 603 -3.87 3.83 -54.58
N GLY A 604 -4.59 4.48 -53.66
CA GLY A 604 -3.99 5.44 -52.72
C GLY A 604 -4.87 6.64 -52.36
N TRP A 605 -6.02 6.83 -53.03
CA TRP A 605 -6.91 7.97 -52.73
C TRP A 605 -7.56 7.85 -51.33
N GLU A 606 -7.92 6.63 -50.88
CA GLU A 606 -8.36 6.39 -49.49
C GLU A 606 -7.26 6.78 -48.50
N GLN A 607 -6.02 6.38 -48.78
CA GLN A 607 -4.87 6.67 -47.91
C GLN A 607 -4.57 8.18 -47.86
N LEU A 608 -4.74 8.89 -48.97
CA LEU A 608 -4.60 10.35 -49.02
C LEU A 608 -5.65 11.04 -48.14
N ILE A 609 -6.94 10.63 -48.23
CA ILE A 609 -8.00 11.16 -47.37
C ILE A 609 -7.66 10.93 -45.89
N VAL A 610 -7.24 9.72 -45.52
CA VAL A 610 -6.86 9.38 -44.14
C VAL A 610 -5.68 10.21 -43.64
N LEU A 611 -4.64 10.39 -44.47
CA LEU A 611 -3.47 11.20 -44.11
C LEU A 611 -3.81 12.69 -43.99
N THR A 612 -4.66 13.22 -44.86
CA THR A 612 -5.13 14.61 -44.81
C THR A 612 -6.00 14.84 -43.58
N MET A 613 -6.92 13.93 -43.26
CA MET A 613 -7.71 13.98 -42.01
C MET A 613 -6.82 13.96 -40.77
N LEU A 614 -5.77 13.13 -40.75
CA LEU A 614 -4.81 13.07 -39.64
C LEU A 614 -4.03 14.38 -39.46
N ARG A 615 -3.69 15.05 -40.57
CA ARG A 615 -2.80 16.23 -40.58
C ARG A 615 -3.55 17.55 -40.40
N GLU A 616 -4.69 17.70 -41.06
CA GLU A 616 -5.43 18.97 -41.16
C GLU A 616 -6.79 18.93 -40.44
N GLY A 617 -7.23 17.74 -40.02
CA GLY A 617 -8.51 17.52 -39.36
C GLY A 617 -9.61 17.10 -40.34
N PRO A 618 -10.65 16.40 -39.84
CA PRO A 618 -11.72 15.86 -40.68
C PRO A 618 -12.66 16.93 -41.25
N GLU A 619 -12.73 18.12 -40.64
CA GLU A 619 -13.49 19.29 -41.13
C GLU A 619 -12.64 20.23 -42.00
N SER A 620 -11.42 19.83 -42.35
CA SER A 620 -10.58 20.67 -43.21
C SER A 620 -11.18 20.80 -44.60
N ARG A 621 -11.14 22.03 -45.14
CA ARG A 621 -11.56 22.31 -46.52
C ARG A 621 -10.85 21.43 -47.54
N HIS A 622 -9.58 21.07 -47.30
CA HIS A 622 -8.84 20.18 -48.18
C HIS A 622 -9.35 18.74 -48.12
N CYS A 623 -9.75 18.24 -46.95
CA CYS A 623 -10.40 16.94 -46.84
C CYS A 623 -11.77 16.92 -47.53
N GLU A 624 -12.56 17.98 -47.39
CA GLU A 624 -13.83 18.13 -48.13
C GLU A 624 -13.61 18.10 -49.63
N GLU A 625 -12.62 18.86 -50.15
CA GLU A 625 -12.25 18.87 -51.57
C GLU A 625 -11.87 17.45 -52.08
N LEU A 626 -11.17 16.63 -51.29
CA LEU A 626 -10.79 15.26 -51.66
C LEU A 626 -11.99 14.29 -51.69
N VAL A 627 -12.97 14.47 -50.81
CA VAL A 627 -14.21 13.69 -50.75
C VAL A 627 -15.18 14.11 -51.85
N ASP A 628 -15.27 15.42 -52.14
CA ASP A 628 -16.08 15.98 -53.23
C ASP A 628 -15.65 15.46 -54.59
N VAL A 629 -14.35 15.27 -54.82
CA VAL A 629 -13.84 14.61 -56.04
C VAL A 629 -14.43 13.20 -56.19
N VAL A 630 -14.56 12.43 -55.11
CA VAL A 630 -15.18 11.10 -55.15
C VAL A 630 -16.67 11.19 -55.49
N ALA A 631 -17.38 12.15 -54.89
CA ALA A 631 -18.79 12.40 -55.16
C ALA A 631 -19.03 12.83 -56.63
N GLN A 632 -18.20 13.73 -57.16
CA GLN A 632 -18.29 14.24 -58.52
C GLN A 632 -17.94 13.17 -59.57
N LEU A 633 -16.90 12.36 -59.31
CA LEU A 633 -16.58 11.20 -60.15
C LEU A 633 -17.69 10.15 -60.13
N GLN A 634 -18.27 9.85 -58.96
CA GLN A 634 -19.41 8.94 -58.86
C GLN A 634 -20.61 9.46 -59.67
N ALA A 635 -20.87 10.77 -59.66
CA ALA A 635 -21.95 11.38 -60.43
C ALA A 635 -21.69 11.33 -61.96
N TRP A 636 -20.48 11.66 -62.41
CA TRP A 636 -20.12 11.67 -63.84
C TRP A 636 -20.02 10.29 -64.49
N LEU A 637 -19.67 9.27 -63.70
CA LEU A 637 -19.43 7.90 -64.17
C LEU A 637 -20.63 6.96 -63.97
N SER A 638 -21.68 7.40 -63.27
CA SER A 638 -22.87 6.57 -63.03
C SER A 638 -23.80 6.52 -64.25
N PRO A 639 -24.30 5.32 -64.64
CA PRO A 639 -25.17 5.16 -65.81
C PRO A 639 -26.55 5.81 -65.68
N ALA A 640 -26.98 6.19 -64.47
CA ALA A 640 -28.30 6.79 -64.20
C ALA A 640 -28.34 8.33 -64.30
N GLY A 641 -27.19 9.00 -64.49
CA GLY A 641 -27.01 10.45 -64.32
C GLY A 641 -26.80 11.27 -65.60
N THR A 642 -27.16 10.77 -66.79
CA THR A 642 -27.03 11.55 -68.04
C THR A 642 -28.14 12.61 -68.18
N SER A 643 -28.15 13.60 -67.29
CA SER A 643 -28.72 14.91 -67.59
C SER A 643 -27.78 15.65 -68.56
N GLY A 644 -28.31 16.49 -69.45
CA GLY A 644 -27.49 17.26 -70.39
C GLY A 644 -26.52 18.23 -69.71
N GLU A 645 -26.78 18.61 -68.46
CA GLU A 645 -25.95 19.51 -67.65
C GLU A 645 -24.69 18.80 -67.12
N LEU A 646 -24.83 17.58 -66.58
CA LEU A 646 -23.71 16.80 -66.05
C LEU A 646 -22.73 16.35 -67.16
N ALA A 647 -23.24 16.10 -68.38
CA ALA A 647 -22.41 15.78 -69.54
C ALA A 647 -21.55 16.98 -69.99
N PHE A 648 -22.10 18.19 -69.89
CA PHE A 648 -21.40 19.44 -70.22
C PHE A 648 -20.34 19.78 -69.16
N GLU A 649 -20.66 19.64 -67.87
CA GLU A 649 -19.69 19.80 -66.77
C GLU A 649 -18.52 18.81 -66.91
N ARG A 650 -18.82 17.55 -67.25
CA ARG A 650 -17.79 16.52 -67.50
C ARG A 650 -16.85 16.89 -68.65
N GLU A 651 -17.35 17.46 -69.75
CA GLU A 651 -16.50 17.92 -70.87
C GLU A 651 -15.62 19.12 -70.51
N LEU A 652 -16.11 20.02 -69.66
CA LEU A 652 -15.40 21.23 -69.27
C LEU A 652 -14.35 20.99 -68.17
N GLU A 653 -14.67 20.15 -67.18
CA GLU A 653 -13.93 20.05 -65.91
C GLU A 653 -13.06 18.79 -65.79
N SER A 654 -13.31 17.75 -66.59
CA SER A 654 -12.57 16.47 -66.50
C SER A 654 -11.05 16.62 -66.64
N SER A 655 -10.59 17.53 -67.51
CA SER A 655 -9.16 17.78 -67.71
C SER A 655 -8.48 18.43 -66.49
N VAL A 656 -9.21 19.32 -65.78
CA VAL A 656 -8.73 20.00 -64.58
C VAL A 656 -8.75 19.04 -63.38
N MET A 657 -9.81 18.24 -63.25
CA MET A 657 -9.94 17.24 -62.20
C MET A 657 -8.87 16.14 -62.31
N LEU A 658 -8.56 15.67 -63.53
CA LEU A 658 -7.48 14.69 -63.74
C LEU A 658 -6.10 15.26 -63.34
N GLN A 659 -5.82 16.53 -63.65
CA GLN A 659 -4.58 17.20 -63.23
C GLN A 659 -4.51 17.37 -61.71
N PHE A 660 -5.64 17.65 -61.07
CA PHE A 660 -5.73 17.74 -59.61
C PHE A 660 -5.46 16.37 -58.96
N ILE A 661 -6.13 15.31 -59.41
CA ILE A 661 -5.93 13.93 -58.91
C ILE A 661 -4.47 13.48 -59.09
N GLU A 662 -3.85 13.75 -60.24
CA GLU A 662 -2.45 13.40 -60.48
C GLU A 662 -1.48 14.20 -59.59
N ARG A 663 -1.80 15.46 -59.28
CA ARG A 663 -0.99 16.30 -58.39
C ARG A 663 -1.06 15.81 -56.94
N GLU A 664 -2.25 15.47 -56.46
CA GLU A 664 -2.46 15.05 -55.09
C GLU A 664 -1.95 13.61 -54.86
N LEU A 665 -2.07 12.69 -55.81
CA LEU A 665 -1.50 11.35 -55.64
C LEU A 665 0.04 11.34 -55.64
N LYS A 666 0.69 12.37 -56.22
CA LYS A 666 2.15 12.54 -56.19
C LYS A 666 2.68 12.83 -54.78
N THR A 667 1.88 13.38 -53.87
CA THR A 667 2.33 13.68 -52.50
C THR A 667 2.38 12.43 -51.62
N THR A 668 1.62 11.38 -51.94
CA THR A 668 1.57 10.09 -51.22
C THR A 668 2.67 9.07 -51.58
N GLY A 669 3.48 9.31 -52.62
CA GLY A 669 4.61 8.43 -52.99
C GLY A 669 4.46 7.71 -54.36
N ASP A 670 4.54 6.37 -54.38
CA ASP A 670 4.84 5.55 -55.57
C ASP A 670 3.77 5.60 -56.68
N ILE A 671 3.97 6.51 -57.65
CA ILE A 671 3.12 6.79 -58.82
C ILE A 671 2.91 5.55 -59.72
N SER A 672 3.79 4.55 -59.61
CA SER A 672 3.77 3.34 -60.44
C SER A 672 2.50 2.51 -60.26
N ARG A 673 1.88 2.56 -59.05
CA ARG A 673 0.63 1.84 -58.74
C ARG A 673 -0.63 2.58 -59.18
N THR A 674 -0.58 3.90 -59.31
CA THR A 674 -1.74 4.76 -59.61
C THR A 674 -1.89 5.09 -61.09
N ARG A 675 -0.81 5.05 -61.89
CA ARG A 675 -0.82 5.34 -63.34
C ARG A 675 -1.89 4.55 -64.13
N PRO A 676 -2.04 3.23 -63.96
CA PRO A 676 -3.02 2.45 -64.73
C PRO A 676 -4.47 2.85 -64.42
N ALA A 677 -4.77 3.18 -63.16
CA ALA A 677 -6.11 3.61 -62.74
C ALA A 677 -6.45 5.01 -63.28
N ILE A 678 -5.47 5.92 -63.33
CA ILE A 678 -5.65 7.28 -63.90
C ILE A 678 -5.81 7.21 -65.42
N ASP A 679 -5.04 6.37 -66.12
CA ASP A 679 -5.15 6.19 -67.57
C ASP A 679 -6.52 5.58 -67.96
N GLU A 680 -7.01 4.62 -67.16
CA GLU A 680 -8.35 4.03 -67.33
C GLU A 680 -9.46 5.07 -67.06
N LEU A 681 -9.34 5.87 -65.99
CA LEU A 681 -10.28 6.95 -65.68
C LEU A 681 -10.32 8.01 -66.80
N SER A 682 -9.15 8.39 -67.34
CA SER A 682 -9.01 9.33 -68.45
C SER A 682 -9.67 8.82 -69.73
N GLY A 683 -9.51 7.54 -70.06
CA GLY A 683 -10.16 6.93 -71.22
C GLY A 683 -11.69 6.92 -71.12
N ILE A 684 -12.23 6.69 -69.92
CA ILE A 684 -13.68 6.70 -69.69
C ILE A 684 -14.24 8.13 -69.73
N LEU A 685 -13.55 9.09 -69.11
CA LEU A 685 -13.97 10.50 -69.11
C LEU A 685 -13.93 11.14 -70.50
N GLN A 686 -13.02 10.70 -71.38
CA GLN A 686 -12.95 11.10 -72.79
C GLN A 686 -13.95 10.35 -73.70
N GLY A 687 -14.74 9.42 -73.16
CA GLY A 687 -15.74 8.66 -73.91
C GLY A 687 -15.19 7.55 -74.81
N THR A 688 -13.94 7.11 -74.60
CA THR A 688 -13.33 6.02 -75.39
C THR A 688 -13.69 4.61 -74.88
N THR A 689 -14.19 4.49 -73.65
CA THR A 689 -14.57 3.23 -72.98
C THR A 689 -15.78 3.44 -72.07
N GLU A 690 -16.70 2.46 -72.00
CA GLU A 690 -17.84 2.50 -71.05
C GLU A 690 -17.40 2.07 -69.64
N ALA A 691 -17.96 2.70 -68.61
CA ALA A 691 -17.66 2.39 -67.22
C ALA A 691 -18.40 1.12 -66.76
N GLU A 692 -17.67 0.08 -66.36
CA GLU A 692 -18.27 -1.07 -65.67
C GLU A 692 -18.63 -0.72 -64.22
N THR A 693 -19.86 -0.98 -63.81
CA THR A 693 -20.34 -0.76 -62.43
C THR A 693 -20.42 -2.05 -61.63
N THR A 694 -20.40 -1.93 -60.29
CA THR A 694 -20.61 -3.04 -59.34
C THR A 694 -21.44 -2.52 -58.16
N TRP A 695 -22.29 -3.37 -57.60
CA TRP A 695 -23.06 -3.03 -56.40
C TRP A 695 -22.16 -3.12 -55.17
N VAL A 696 -22.10 -2.03 -54.39
CA VAL A 696 -21.33 -1.97 -53.14
C VAL A 696 -22.34 -1.84 -52.00
N GLU A 697 -22.44 -2.87 -51.14
CA GLU A 697 -23.25 -2.77 -49.92
C GLU A 697 -22.56 -1.84 -48.91
N GLU A 698 -21.29 -2.10 -48.64
CA GLU A 698 -20.41 -1.26 -47.83
C GLU A 698 -19.00 -1.25 -48.44
N TYR A 699 -18.34 -0.09 -48.47
CA TYR A 699 -16.98 0.13 -48.96
C TYR A 699 -15.98 -0.04 -47.80
N GLY A 700 -15.14 -1.09 -47.90
CA GLY A 700 -14.11 -1.45 -46.92
C GLY A 700 -14.28 -2.88 -46.42
N ASP A 701 -13.25 -3.44 -45.78
CA ASP A 701 -13.42 -4.69 -45.02
C ASP A 701 -14.34 -4.42 -43.83
N ALA A 702 -15.19 -5.39 -43.46
CA ALA A 702 -15.89 -5.36 -42.19
C ALA A 702 -14.82 -5.21 -41.09
N ASP A 703 -14.83 -4.07 -40.39
CA ASP A 703 -13.98 -3.88 -39.22
C ASP A 703 -14.11 -5.12 -38.33
N GLU A 704 -13.00 -5.60 -37.74
CA GLU A 704 -13.03 -6.65 -36.72
C GLU A 704 -14.17 -6.34 -35.75
N THR A 705 -15.25 -7.11 -35.84
CA THR A 705 -16.41 -6.96 -34.95
C THR A 705 -15.86 -7.03 -33.53
N PRO A 706 -16.14 -6.03 -32.68
CA PRO A 706 -15.72 -6.09 -31.29
C PRO A 706 -16.21 -7.41 -30.72
N LEU A 707 -15.29 -8.19 -30.13
CA LEU A 707 -15.68 -9.34 -29.32
C LEU A 707 -16.67 -8.83 -28.28
N THR A 708 -17.83 -9.45 -28.21
CA THR A 708 -18.88 -9.09 -27.25
C THR A 708 -18.60 -9.82 -25.94
N LEU A 709 -18.79 -9.13 -24.82
CA LEU A 709 -18.73 -9.76 -23.51
C LEU A 709 -19.86 -10.80 -23.39
N PRO A 710 -19.64 -11.92 -22.68
CA PRO A 710 -20.73 -12.78 -22.28
C PRO A 710 -21.80 -11.98 -21.52
N PRO A 711 -23.12 -12.23 -21.71
CA PRO A 711 -24.19 -11.46 -21.06
C PRO A 711 -24.10 -11.44 -19.52
N GLU A 712 -23.48 -12.47 -18.95
CA GLU A 712 -23.28 -12.63 -17.51
C GLU A 712 -22.25 -11.63 -16.93
N LEU A 713 -21.34 -11.11 -17.78
CA LEU A 713 -20.24 -10.25 -17.36
C LEU A 713 -20.45 -8.76 -17.71
N GLU A 714 -21.46 -8.40 -18.52
CA GLU A 714 -21.69 -7.02 -18.98
C GLU A 714 -21.88 -6.02 -17.82
N ASP A 715 -22.57 -6.43 -16.75
CA ASP A 715 -22.80 -5.64 -15.53
C ASP A 715 -21.94 -6.12 -14.34
N SER A 716 -20.86 -6.87 -14.59
CA SER A 716 -20.01 -7.41 -13.54
C SER A 716 -19.02 -6.37 -12.98
N ARG A 717 -18.60 -6.57 -11.72
CA ARG A 717 -17.55 -5.75 -11.08
C ARG A 717 -16.22 -5.77 -11.84
N TRP A 718 -15.94 -6.85 -12.55
CA TRP A 718 -14.72 -7.04 -13.35
C TRP A 718 -14.65 -6.04 -14.52
N VAL A 719 -15.80 -5.62 -15.05
CA VAL A 719 -15.87 -4.55 -16.07
C VAL A 719 -15.50 -3.19 -15.47
N SER A 720 -15.95 -2.87 -14.24
CA SER A 720 -15.51 -1.65 -13.55
C SER A 720 -14.01 -1.69 -13.30
N ARG A 721 -13.50 -2.82 -12.79
CA ARG A 721 -12.07 -2.99 -12.51
C ARG A 721 -11.18 -2.89 -13.74
N ALA A 722 -11.60 -3.47 -14.86
CA ALA A 722 -10.88 -3.32 -16.12
C ALA A 722 -10.92 -1.88 -16.66
N LYS A 723 -11.89 -1.05 -16.27
CA LYS A 723 -11.96 0.38 -16.64
C LYS A 723 -11.16 1.28 -15.69
N ASP A 724 -11.10 0.91 -14.42
CA ASP A 724 -10.41 1.67 -13.39
C ASP A 724 -8.87 1.52 -13.46
N ILE A 725 -8.37 0.51 -14.17
CA ILE A 725 -6.93 0.31 -14.35
C ILE A 725 -6.30 1.47 -15.12
N ALA A 726 -5.24 2.04 -14.57
CA ALA A 726 -4.52 3.16 -15.15
C ALA A 726 -3.17 2.73 -15.72
N VAL A 727 -2.69 3.47 -16.73
CA VAL A 727 -1.32 3.29 -17.24
C VAL A 727 -0.34 3.49 -16.10
N GLY A 728 0.50 2.49 -15.85
CA GLY A 728 1.40 2.44 -14.71
C GLY A 728 1.09 1.32 -13.72
N ASP A 729 -0.15 0.84 -13.67
CA ASP A 729 -0.59 -0.20 -12.73
C ASP A 729 0.02 -1.57 -13.04
N TRP A 730 0.25 -2.36 -11.99
CA TRP A 730 0.76 -3.72 -12.10
C TRP A 730 -0.37 -4.76 -12.09
N VAL A 731 -0.22 -5.76 -12.96
CA VAL A 731 -1.10 -6.92 -13.07
C VAL A 731 -0.26 -8.17 -13.04
N GLU A 732 -0.56 -9.11 -12.17
CA GLU A 732 -0.06 -10.47 -12.26
C GLU A 732 -1.03 -11.31 -13.08
N ALA A 733 -0.52 -12.03 -14.07
CA ALA A 733 -1.33 -12.93 -14.88
C ALA A 733 -0.70 -14.33 -14.92
N TRP A 734 -1.55 -15.33 -14.84
CA TRP A 734 -1.22 -16.74 -15.03
C TRP A 734 -1.22 -17.08 -16.53
N PHE A 735 -0.18 -17.78 -16.96
CA PHE A 735 0.01 -18.21 -18.34
C PHE A 735 -0.12 -19.74 -18.46
N GLU A 736 -0.54 -20.23 -19.63
CA GLU A 736 -0.77 -21.66 -19.90
C GLU A 736 0.46 -22.56 -19.66
N ASN A 737 1.67 -21.98 -19.60
CA ASN A 737 2.90 -22.70 -19.27
C ASN A 737 3.07 -22.96 -17.76
N GLY A 738 2.10 -22.55 -16.93
CA GLY A 738 2.15 -22.66 -15.47
C GLY A 738 2.95 -21.55 -14.78
N GLU A 739 3.49 -20.57 -15.51
CA GLU A 739 4.14 -19.40 -14.91
C GLU A 739 3.14 -18.28 -14.62
N THR A 740 3.26 -17.67 -13.45
CA THR A 740 2.66 -16.35 -13.16
C THR A 740 3.69 -15.27 -13.49
N ARG A 741 3.27 -14.22 -14.20
CA ARG A 741 4.15 -13.07 -14.48
C ARG A 741 3.49 -11.78 -14.07
N ARG A 742 4.23 -10.96 -13.31
CA ARG A 742 3.90 -9.56 -13.05
C ARG A 742 4.16 -8.74 -14.30
N MET A 743 3.25 -7.86 -14.67
CA MET A 743 3.35 -7.03 -15.87
C MET A 743 2.77 -5.65 -15.57
N ARG A 744 3.30 -4.62 -16.22
CA ARG A 744 2.88 -3.24 -16.06
C ARG A 744 2.03 -2.81 -17.24
N LEU A 745 0.88 -2.18 -16.98
CA LEU A 745 0.06 -1.60 -18.03
C LEU A 745 0.78 -0.38 -18.61
N VAL A 746 1.08 -0.42 -19.91
CA VAL A 746 1.76 0.67 -20.63
C VAL A 746 0.78 1.47 -21.48
N TRP A 747 -0.35 0.85 -21.84
CA TRP A 747 -1.35 1.49 -22.67
C TRP A 747 -2.72 0.81 -22.55
N GLY A 748 -3.76 1.62 -22.33
CA GLY A 748 -5.17 1.27 -22.46
C GLY A 748 -5.91 2.50 -23.00
N GLY A 749 -6.58 2.38 -24.15
CA GLY A 749 -7.24 3.51 -24.81
C GLY A 749 -8.57 3.91 -24.16
N GLU A 750 -9.10 5.11 -24.42
CA GLU A 750 -10.37 5.61 -23.86
C GLU A 750 -11.60 4.75 -24.25
N ASP A 751 -11.54 4.03 -25.39
CA ASP A 751 -12.55 3.04 -25.82
C ASP A 751 -12.12 1.58 -25.57
N SER A 752 -11.00 1.40 -24.84
CA SER A 752 -10.20 0.18 -24.61
C SER A 752 -10.74 -1.06 -25.30
N LEU A 753 -10.40 -1.24 -26.58
CA LEU A 753 -10.57 -2.54 -27.25
C LEU A 753 -9.41 -3.49 -26.92
N ARG A 754 -8.30 -2.97 -26.37
CA ARG A 754 -7.08 -3.70 -26.08
C ARG A 754 -6.27 -3.03 -24.96
N PHE A 755 -5.68 -3.85 -24.10
CA PHE A 755 -4.70 -3.47 -23.09
C PHE A 755 -3.33 -4.02 -23.49
N VAL A 756 -2.28 -3.22 -23.32
CA VAL A 756 -0.90 -3.66 -23.61
C VAL A 756 -0.05 -3.59 -22.35
N PHE A 757 0.47 -4.75 -21.98
CA PHE A 757 1.28 -4.98 -20.80
C PHE A 757 2.73 -5.26 -21.18
N LEU A 758 3.66 -4.75 -20.37
CA LEU A 758 5.07 -5.10 -20.45
C LEU A 758 5.48 -5.89 -19.20
N SER A 759 6.35 -6.89 -19.36
CA SER A 759 7.02 -7.49 -18.20
C SER A 759 7.83 -6.43 -17.43
N PRO A 760 8.23 -6.69 -16.16
CA PRO A 760 9.06 -5.77 -15.36
C PRO A 760 10.43 -5.54 -16.03
N LYS A 761 10.76 -6.42 -16.99
CA LYS A 761 11.97 -6.51 -17.79
C LYS A 761 11.89 -5.62 -19.05
N GLY A 762 10.68 -5.16 -19.42
CA GLY A 762 10.39 -4.30 -20.58
C GLY A 762 10.66 -4.95 -21.94
N MET A 763 10.76 -6.29 -21.99
CA MET A 763 11.18 -7.03 -23.18
C MET A 763 10.05 -7.81 -23.86
N SER A 764 8.98 -8.15 -23.13
CA SER A 764 7.86 -8.94 -23.66
C SER A 764 6.59 -8.11 -23.64
N GLU A 765 6.04 -7.89 -24.84
CA GLU A 765 4.72 -7.28 -25.05
C GLU A 765 3.67 -8.38 -24.98
N VAL A 766 2.72 -8.23 -24.04
CA VAL A 766 1.51 -9.06 -23.96
C VAL A 766 0.32 -8.13 -24.15
N SER A 767 -0.59 -8.48 -25.05
CA SER A 767 -1.79 -7.67 -25.30
C SER A 767 -3.05 -8.50 -25.13
N TYR A 768 -4.00 -7.97 -24.38
CA TYR A 768 -5.32 -8.60 -24.18
C TYR A 768 -6.41 -7.72 -24.77
N GLY A 769 -7.42 -8.31 -25.40
CA GLY A 769 -8.66 -7.59 -25.70
C GLY A 769 -9.41 -7.20 -24.41
N PHE A 770 -10.29 -6.21 -24.45
CA PHE A 770 -11.08 -5.85 -23.25
C PHE A 770 -11.97 -6.98 -22.73
N PRO A 771 -12.75 -7.71 -23.58
CA PRO A 771 -13.51 -8.86 -23.13
C PRO A 771 -12.64 -9.98 -22.57
N GLU A 772 -11.48 -10.22 -23.20
CA GLU A 772 -10.51 -11.24 -22.78
C GLU A 772 -9.88 -10.89 -21.43
N PHE A 773 -9.54 -9.62 -21.20
CA PHE A 773 -8.99 -9.16 -19.94
C PHE A 773 -10.02 -9.24 -18.80
N VAL A 774 -11.26 -8.82 -19.05
CA VAL A 774 -12.36 -8.96 -18.08
C VAL A 774 -12.62 -10.43 -17.73
N GLN A 775 -12.58 -11.33 -18.71
CA GLN A 775 -12.74 -12.76 -18.48
C GLN A 775 -11.60 -13.32 -17.61
N LYS A 776 -10.34 -12.95 -17.89
CA LYS A 776 -9.20 -13.35 -17.08
C LYS A 776 -9.27 -12.87 -15.63
N LEU A 777 -9.77 -11.66 -15.39
CA LEU A 777 -10.04 -11.16 -14.04
C LEU A 777 -11.13 -11.99 -13.34
N ALA A 778 -12.23 -12.28 -14.04
CA ALA A 778 -13.35 -13.06 -13.51
C ALA A 778 -12.99 -14.51 -13.18
N GLU A 779 -12.11 -15.13 -13.98
CA GLU A 779 -11.62 -16.51 -13.78
C GLU A 779 -10.48 -16.58 -12.75
N GLY A 780 -9.97 -15.45 -12.27
CA GLY A 780 -8.81 -15.39 -11.36
C GLY A 780 -7.48 -15.72 -12.04
N GLU A 781 -7.42 -15.66 -13.36
CA GLU A 781 -6.20 -15.83 -14.15
C GLU A 781 -5.37 -14.55 -14.23
N ALA A 782 -5.94 -13.39 -13.88
CA ALA A 782 -5.23 -12.13 -13.75
C ALA A 782 -5.75 -11.33 -12.56
N TRP A 783 -4.87 -10.57 -11.90
CA TRP A 783 -5.25 -9.69 -10.79
C TRP A 783 -4.36 -8.44 -10.71
N LEU A 784 -4.93 -7.35 -10.21
CA LEU A 784 -4.17 -6.12 -9.96
C LEU A 784 -3.33 -6.27 -8.69
N VAL A 785 -2.12 -5.71 -8.73
CA VAL A 785 -1.18 -5.68 -7.61
C VAL A 785 -0.84 -4.21 -7.31
N GLU A 786 -0.82 -3.83 -6.03
CA GLU A 786 -0.41 -2.47 -5.65
C GLU A 786 1.07 -2.23 -5.95
N ASP A 787 1.41 -0.96 -6.19
CA ASP A 787 2.78 -0.57 -6.45
C ASP A 787 3.62 -0.77 -5.19
N GLY A 788 4.79 -1.35 -5.38
CA GLY A 788 5.63 -1.83 -4.29
C GLY A 788 6.44 -3.02 -4.77
N ASP A 789 7.59 -2.74 -5.38
CA ASP A 789 8.70 -3.67 -5.22
C ASP A 789 9.10 -3.55 -3.74
N ILE A 790 8.57 -4.46 -2.91
CA ILE A 790 9.01 -4.60 -1.53
C ILE A 790 10.54 -4.70 -1.57
N PRO A 791 11.29 -3.82 -0.89
CA PRO A 791 12.74 -3.84 -0.96
C PRO A 791 13.29 -5.23 -0.59
N PHE A 792 14.41 -5.64 -1.19
CA PHE A 792 14.95 -6.99 -1.01
C PHE A 792 15.14 -7.35 0.48
N LEU A 793 15.63 -6.40 1.28
CA LEU A 793 15.86 -6.64 2.69
C LEU A 793 14.55 -6.98 3.41
N ASP A 794 13.47 -6.28 3.08
CA ASP A 794 12.14 -6.55 3.63
C ASP A 794 11.62 -7.91 3.17
N GLN A 795 11.74 -8.24 1.87
CA GLN A 795 11.39 -9.59 1.37
C GLN A 795 12.14 -10.70 2.13
N SER A 796 13.42 -10.50 2.41
CA SER A 796 14.24 -11.44 3.17
C SER A 796 13.84 -11.50 4.65
N LEU A 797 13.60 -10.37 5.30
CA LEU A 797 13.10 -10.32 6.69
C LEU A 797 11.75 -11.05 6.79
N PHE A 798 10.85 -10.79 5.84
CA PHE A 798 9.56 -11.44 5.72
C PHE A 798 9.68 -12.96 5.54
N SER A 799 10.56 -13.43 4.65
CA SER A 799 10.82 -14.87 4.47
C SER A 799 11.33 -15.53 5.75
N ILE A 800 12.15 -14.83 6.53
CA ILE A 800 12.66 -15.34 7.81
C ILE A 800 11.53 -15.48 8.82
N VAL A 801 10.67 -14.46 8.94
CA VAL A 801 9.49 -14.51 9.81
C VAL A 801 8.59 -15.67 9.41
N GLU A 802 8.33 -15.85 8.11
CA GLU A 802 7.52 -16.95 7.63
C GLU A 802 8.10 -18.32 8.00
N ASP A 803 9.41 -18.52 7.78
CA ASP A 803 10.07 -19.79 8.09
C ASP A 803 10.06 -20.09 9.59
N VAL A 804 10.28 -19.08 10.43
CA VAL A 804 10.20 -19.19 11.89
C VAL A 804 8.77 -19.54 12.32
N TYR A 805 7.79 -18.79 11.82
CA TYR A 805 6.37 -19.02 12.12
C TYR A 805 5.94 -20.42 11.69
N ARG A 806 6.28 -20.86 10.48
CA ARG A 806 5.95 -22.19 9.97
C ARG A 806 6.49 -23.29 10.88
N LYS A 807 7.71 -23.13 11.40
CA LYS A 807 8.31 -24.09 12.34
C LYS A 807 7.61 -24.08 13.70
N LEU A 808 7.31 -22.91 14.25
CA LEU A 808 6.58 -22.79 15.52
C LEU A 808 5.15 -23.34 15.41
N ASN A 809 4.45 -23.02 14.32
CA ASN A 809 3.13 -23.56 14.03
C ASN A 809 3.16 -25.09 13.90
N PHE A 810 4.16 -25.63 13.19
CA PHE A 810 4.34 -27.07 13.09
C PHE A 810 4.54 -27.71 14.48
N GLN A 811 5.35 -27.10 15.35
CA GLN A 811 5.55 -27.57 16.73
C GLN A 811 4.28 -27.46 17.60
N ALA A 812 3.42 -26.47 17.35
CA ALA A 812 2.18 -26.26 18.09
C ALA A 812 1.04 -27.19 17.64
N THR A 813 1.00 -27.54 16.35
CA THR A 813 -0.06 -28.35 15.73
C THR A 813 0.31 -29.82 15.56
N HIS A 814 1.58 -30.19 15.77
CA HIS A 814 2.07 -31.56 15.64
C HIS A 814 2.71 -32.08 16.92
N ASP A 815 2.47 -33.36 17.19
CA ASP A 815 3.06 -34.10 18.30
C ASP A 815 4.59 -34.15 18.16
N ALA A 816 5.31 -33.58 19.12
CA ALA A 816 6.78 -33.50 19.10
C ALA A 816 7.47 -34.87 19.07
N LEU A 817 6.83 -35.92 19.58
CA LEU A 817 7.39 -37.28 19.56
C LEU A 817 7.23 -37.92 18.18
N THR A 818 6.03 -37.88 17.60
CA THR A 818 5.71 -38.65 16.39
C THR A 818 5.68 -37.83 15.11
N GLY A 819 5.68 -36.49 15.19
CA GLY A 819 5.51 -35.58 14.06
C GLY A 819 4.17 -35.72 13.34
N CYS A 820 3.14 -36.25 14.02
CA CYS A 820 1.78 -36.35 13.50
C CYS A 820 0.94 -35.17 14.01
N MET A 821 -0.13 -34.81 13.29
CA MET A 821 -1.02 -33.74 13.73
C MET A 821 -1.65 -34.07 15.08
N HIS A 822 -1.85 -33.06 15.93
CA HIS A 822 -2.66 -33.20 17.13
C HIS A 822 -4.12 -33.46 16.75
N ARG A 823 -4.86 -34.05 17.70
CA ARG A 823 -6.26 -34.44 17.51
C ARG A 823 -7.12 -33.27 16.98
N HIS A 824 -6.96 -32.09 17.56
CA HIS A 824 -7.77 -30.93 17.18
C HIS A 824 -7.51 -30.52 15.73
N ASP A 825 -6.24 -30.39 15.34
CA ASP A 825 -5.87 -30.01 13.97
C ASP A 825 -6.29 -31.06 12.94
N PHE A 826 -6.26 -32.33 13.33
CA PHE A 826 -6.80 -33.42 12.51
C PHE A 826 -8.34 -33.32 12.37
N GLU A 827 -9.07 -33.03 13.45
CA GLU A 827 -10.53 -32.80 13.42
C GLU A 827 -10.92 -31.64 12.48
N LYS A 828 -10.09 -30.58 12.41
CA LYS A 828 -10.26 -29.48 11.44
C LYS A 828 -10.16 -29.97 9.98
N GLN A 829 -9.17 -30.80 9.65
CA GLN A 829 -9.06 -31.36 8.28
C GLN A 829 -10.23 -32.29 7.95
N VAL A 830 -10.71 -33.06 8.93
CA VAL A 830 -11.93 -33.88 8.77
C VAL A 830 -13.14 -32.98 8.50
N SER A 831 -13.28 -31.87 9.22
CA SER A 831 -14.37 -30.90 9.02
C SER A 831 -14.39 -30.34 7.59
N ARG A 832 -13.21 -29.97 7.07
CA ARG A 832 -13.07 -29.47 5.69
C ARG A 832 -13.58 -30.48 4.66
N LEU A 833 -13.22 -31.76 4.81
CA LEU A 833 -13.69 -32.80 3.90
C LEU A 833 -15.18 -33.08 4.06
N ILE A 834 -15.74 -33.02 5.28
CA ILE A 834 -17.20 -33.17 5.47
C ILE A 834 -17.96 -32.08 4.71
N SER A 835 -17.51 -30.83 4.75
CA SER A 835 -18.16 -29.71 4.05
C SER A 835 -18.14 -29.84 2.53
N ALA A 836 -17.12 -30.52 1.96
CA ALA A 836 -16.99 -30.76 0.54
C ALA A 836 -17.58 -32.10 0.07
N ALA A 837 -17.93 -33.01 0.98
CA ALA A 837 -18.30 -34.39 0.66
C ALA A 837 -19.78 -34.55 0.23
N PRO A 838 -20.07 -35.50 -0.68
CA PRO A 838 -21.44 -35.83 -1.07
C PRO A 838 -22.22 -36.47 0.10
N SER A 839 -23.55 -36.37 0.04
CA SER A 839 -24.44 -36.86 1.10
C SER A 839 -24.54 -38.40 1.16
N SER A 840 -24.11 -39.12 0.11
CA SER A 840 -24.19 -40.58 0.01
C SER A 840 -22.84 -41.25 0.30
N PRO A 841 -22.79 -42.32 1.14
CA PRO A 841 -21.58 -43.11 1.36
C PRO A 841 -21.03 -43.79 0.10
N ASP A 842 -21.91 -44.14 -0.85
CA ASP A 842 -21.53 -44.84 -2.09
C ASP A 842 -20.94 -43.90 -3.15
N GLU A 843 -21.06 -42.59 -2.94
CA GLU A 843 -20.51 -41.52 -3.80
C GLU A 843 -19.33 -40.81 -3.12
N SER A 844 -18.94 -41.24 -1.91
CA SER A 844 -17.88 -40.62 -1.13
C SER A 844 -16.51 -41.06 -1.64
N ASP A 845 -15.78 -40.11 -2.23
CA ASP A 845 -14.37 -40.29 -2.64
C ASP A 845 -13.40 -39.95 -1.50
N SER A 846 -13.79 -40.09 -0.23
CA SER A 846 -12.92 -39.82 0.93
C SER A 846 -13.14 -40.85 2.04
N ALA A 847 -12.06 -41.20 2.75
CA ALA A 847 -12.10 -42.17 3.83
C ALA A 847 -11.30 -41.72 5.05
N LEU A 848 -11.88 -41.95 6.24
CA LEU A 848 -11.26 -41.80 7.53
C LEU A 848 -10.88 -43.19 8.06
N MET A 849 -9.59 -43.38 8.31
CA MET A 849 -9.04 -44.58 8.91
C MET A 849 -8.57 -44.25 10.33
N VAL A 850 -9.00 -45.01 11.34
CA VAL A 850 -8.50 -44.88 12.72
C VAL A 850 -7.84 -46.18 13.14
N LEU A 851 -6.60 -46.09 13.61
CA LEU A 851 -5.73 -47.20 13.97
C LEU A 851 -5.37 -47.14 15.44
N ASP A 852 -5.15 -48.30 16.04
CA ASP A 852 -4.69 -48.39 17.43
C ASP A 852 -3.72 -49.57 17.57
N ILE A 853 -2.57 -49.31 18.19
CA ILE A 853 -1.54 -50.30 18.46
C ILE A 853 -2.07 -51.30 19.50
N ASP A 854 -2.11 -52.58 19.13
CA ASP A 854 -2.57 -53.64 20.03
C ASP A 854 -1.56 -53.86 21.16
N GLU A 855 -2.06 -54.12 22.36
CA GLU A 855 -1.24 -54.44 23.55
C GLU A 855 -0.13 -53.41 23.89
N PHE A 856 -0.25 -52.16 23.47
CA PHE A 856 0.76 -51.11 23.70
C PHE A 856 1.19 -50.97 25.18
N SER A 857 0.24 -51.06 26.11
CA SER A 857 0.54 -51.03 27.55
C SER A 857 1.43 -52.18 28.03
N VAL A 858 1.34 -53.36 27.39
CA VAL A 858 2.19 -54.53 27.69
C VAL A 858 3.61 -54.29 27.18
N ILE A 859 3.76 -53.64 26.02
CA ILE A 859 5.06 -53.26 25.46
C ILE A 859 5.75 -52.26 26.40
N ASN A 860 5.04 -51.20 26.84
CA ASN A 860 5.58 -50.24 27.82
C ASN A 860 5.97 -50.90 29.14
N ALA A 861 5.16 -51.86 29.62
CA ALA A 861 5.44 -52.58 30.86
C ALA A 861 6.63 -53.55 30.74
N SER A 862 6.86 -54.12 29.56
CA SER A 862 7.87 -55.16 29.34
C SER A 862 9.23 -54.60 28.91
N TYR A 863 9.25 -53.49 28.17
CA TYR A 863 10.45 -52.92 27.55
C TYR A 863 10.72 -51.47 27.94
N GLY A 864 9.88 -50.87 28.79
CA GLY A 864 10.01 -49.50 29.26
C GLY A 864 9.30 -48.48 28.37
N ALA A 865 9.13 -47.26 28.90
CA ALA A 865 8.46 -46.17 28.19
C ALA A 865 9.22 -45.72 26.93
N GLU A 866 10.55 -45.75 26.95
CA GLU A 866 11.38 -45.40 25.79
C GLU A 866 11.17 -46.35 24.59
N ALA A 867 10.87 -47.63 24.85
CA ALA A 867 10.52 -48.59 23.81
C ALA A 867 9.14 -48.30 23.20
N GLY A 868 8.18 -47.88 24.04
CA GLY A 868 6.89 -47.38 23.60
C GLY A 868 7.00 -46.14 22.71
N ASP A 869 7.82 -45.19 23.13
CA ASP A 869 8.06 -43.95 22.37
C ASP A 869 8.75 -44.21 21.04
N ALA A 870 9.67 -45.18 20.99
CA ALA A 870 10.27 -45.65 19.75
C ALA A 870 9.22 -46.31 18.83
N LEU A 871 8.36 -47.17 19.37
CA LEU A 871 7.29 -47.81 18.60
C LEU A 871 6.30 -46.78 18.03
N LEU A 872 5.94 -45.76 18.81
CA LEU A 872 5.07 -44.67 18.35
C LEU A 872 5.71 -43.89 17.18
N ARG A 873 7.01 -43.63 17.24
CA ARG A 873 7.78 -43.01 16.14
C ARG A 873 7.78 -43.87 14.89
N ASP A 874 8.08 -45.16 15.02
CA ASP A 874 8.13 -46.10 13.91
C ASP A 874 6.75 -46.25 13.23
N VAL A 875 5.68 -46.30 14.03
CA VAL A 875 4.30 -46.36 13.53
C VAL A 875 3.97 -45.10 12.73
N ALA A 876 4.27 -43.92 13.28
CA ALA A 876 4.02 -42.65 12.62
C ALA A 876 4.82 -42.47 11.32
N GLU A 877 6.07 -42.92 11.29
CA GLU A 877 6.90 -42.88 10.08
C GLU A 877 6.38 -43.83 9.01
N LEU A 878 5.95 -45.04 9.39
CA LEU A 878 5.37 -46.00 8.46
C LEU A 878 4.07 -45.45 7.85
N LEU A 879 3.18 -44.89 8.68
CA LEU A 879 1.96 -44.24 8.20
C LEU A 879 2.28 -43.13 7.20
N ARG A 880 3.18 -42.21 7.54
CA ARG A 880 3.53 -41.08 6.66
C ARG A 880 4.18 -41.53 5.35
N ARG A 881 5.09 -42.50 5.37
CA ARG A 881 5.71 -43.05 4.14
C ARG A 881 4.71 -43.79 3.27
N ALA A 882 3.85 -44.62 3.88
CA ALA A 882 2.85 -45.40 3.16
C ALA A 882 1.77 -44.51 2.52
N CYS A 883 1.37 -43.45 3.21
CA CYS A 883 0.39 -42.51 2.71
C CYS A 883 1.01 -41.52 1.70
N GLY A 884 2.13 -40.87 2.02
CA GLY A 884 2.75 -39.85 1.16
C GLY A 884 3.25 -40.36 -0.20
N SER A 885 3.51 -41.67 -0.34
CA SER A 885 3.89 -42.28 -1.63
C SER A 885 2.70 -42.58 -2.56
N LYS A 886 1.50 -42.76 -2.00
CA LYS A 886 0.30 -43.16 -2.75
C LYS A 886 -0.77 -42.06 -2.81
N PHE A 887 -0.82 -41.21 -1.79
CA PHE A 887 -1.85 -40.20 -1.55
C PHE A 887 -1.19 -38.89 -1.08
N PRO A 888 -0.80 -38.01 -2.01
CA PRO A 888 -0.13 -36.74 -1.68
C PRO A 888 -0.93 -35.83 -0.75
N GLU A 889 -2.27 -35.91 -0.80
CA GLU A 889 -3.21 -35.11 0.00
C GLU A 889 -3.76 -35.84 1.24
N SER A 890 -2.97 -36.74 1.83
CA SER A 890 -3.37 -37.48 3.03
C SER A 890 -2.87 -36.83 4.32
N TYR A 891 -3.71 -36.82 5.35
CA TYR A 891 -3.38 -36.28 6.66
C TYR A 891 -3.22 -37.41 7.68
N VAL A 892 -2.22 -37.31 8.56
CA VAL A 892 -1.97 -38.30 9.62
C VAL A 892 -1.96 -37.60 10.98
N GLY A 893 -2.89 -37.97 11.86
CA GLY A 893 -3.02 -37.43 13.20
C GLY A 893 -2.78 -38.47 14.30
N ARG A 894 -2.30 -38.02 15.45
CA ARG A 894 -2.24 -38.82 16.69
C ARG A 894 -3.39 -38.37 17.59
N ILE A 895 -4.40 -39.22 17.72
CA ILE A 895 -5.69 -38.84 18.32
C ILE A 895 -5.65 -38.94 19.84
N SER A 896 -5.06 -40.02 20.37
CA SER A 896 -4.86 -40.18 21.81
C SER A 896 -3.84 -41.28 22.06
N GLY A 897 -2.87 -41.09 22.96
CA GLY A 897 -1.95 -42.15 23.40
C GLY A 897 -1.32 -42.99 22.27
N ASN A 898 -1.88 -44.18 22.02
CA ASN A 898 -1.48 -45.16 21.00
C ASN A 898 -2.44 -45.27 19.80
N GLU A 899 -3.42 -44.36 19.68
CA GLU A 899 -4.37 -44.23 18.59
C GLU A 899 -3.91 -43.19 17.57
N PHE A 900 -3.94 -43.56 16.29
CA PHE A 900 -3.65 -42.71 15.14
C PHE A 900 -4.87 -42.64 14.23
N ALA A 901 -4.97 -41.58 13.44
CA ALA A 901 -5.95 -41.47 12.37
C ALA A 901 -5.29 -41.03 11.07
N VAL A 902 -5.83 -41.49 9.96
CA VAL A 902 -5.43 -41.12 8.60
C VAL A 902 -6.67 -40.69 7.85
N LEU A 903 -6.61 -39.50 7.25
CA LEU A 903 -7.64 -38.97 6.37
C LEU A 903 -7.11 -39.01 4.94
N ILE A 904 -7.84 -39.67 4.04
CA ILE A 904 -7.42 -39.86 2.65
C ILE A 904 -8.51 -39.31 1.73
N ASN A 905 -8.11 -38.39 0.84
CA ASN A 905 -8.95 -37.82 -0.20
C ASN A 905 -8.84 -38.64 -1.50
N ASN A 906 -9.84 -38.50 -2.37
CA ASN A 906 -9.97 -39.18 -3.67
C ASN A 906 -9.74 -40.71 -3.63
N ILE A 907 -10.31 -41.39 -2.63
CA ILE A 907 -10.20 -42.84 -2.47
C ILE A 907 -11.57 -43.50 -2.29
N SER A 908 -11.80 -44.59 -3.02
CA SER A 908 -12.98 -45.43 -2.82
C SER A 908 -12.87 -46.23 -1.52
N THR A 909 -14.01 -46.64 -0.95
CA THR A 909 -14.01 -47.46 0.27
C THR A 909 -13.30 -48.81 0.05
N GLU A 910 -13.41 -49.40 -1.15
CA GLU A 910 -12.74 -50.66 -1.50
C GLU A 910 -11.23 -50.50 -1.58
N ASP A 911 -10.74 -49.46 -2.26
CA ASP A 911 -9.31 -49.16 -2.36
C ASP A 911 -8.71 -48.81 -0.99
N CYS A 912 -9.49 -48.15 -0.12
CA CYS A 912 -9.09 -47.85 1.24
C CYS A 912 -8.96 -49.13 2.10
N LEU A 913 -9.86 -50.11 1.93
CA LEU A 913 -9.77 -51.41 2.59
C LEU A 913 -8.51 -52.17 2.15
N ASP A 914 -8.21 -52.20 0.86
CA ASP A 914 -7.00 -52.84 0.32
C ASP A 914 -5.72 -52.16 0.83
N PHE A 915 -5.72 -50.82 0.87
CA PHE A 915 -4.62 -50.05 1.45
C PHE A 915 -4.42 -50.36 2.94
N ALA A 916 -5.50 -50.35 3.72
CA ALA A 916 -5.46 -50.65 5.15
C ALA A 916 -5.00 -52.09 5.43
N GLU A 917 -5.39 -53.08 4.61
CA GLU A 917 -4.94 -54.48 4.77
C GLU A 917 -3.47 -54.63 4.42
N SER A 918 -2.99 -53.91 3.40
CA SER A 918 -1.55 -53.82 3.14
C SER A 918 -0.80 -53.22 4.33
N LEU A 919 -1.35 -52.16 4.93
CA LEU A 919 -0.73 -51.47 6.06
C LEU A 919 -0.68 -52.36 7.31
N ARG A 920 -1.79 -53.02 7.66
CA ARG A 920 -1.87 -53.98 8.76
C ARG A 920 -0.87 -55.13 8.61
N ARG A 921 -0.75 -55.71 7.41
CA ARG A 921 0.21 -56.80 7.13
C ARG A 921 1.66 -56.34 7.25
N ASN A 922 1.97 -55.12 6.81
CA ASN A 922 3.31 -54.55 6.94
C ASN A 922 3.69 -54.40 8.42
N PHE A 923 2.77 -53.90 9.26
CA PHE A 923 2.97 -53.84 10.71
C PHE A 923 3.21 -55.21 11.35
N GLU A 924 2.38 -56.21 11.00
CA GLU A 924 2.50 -57.56 11.54
C GLU A 924 3.82 -58.27 11.17
N GLN A 925 4.39 -57.93 10.01
CA GLN A 925 5.65 -58.49 9.53
C GLN A 925 6.87 -57.76 10.08
N GLN A 926 6.71 -56.51 10.53
CA GLN A 926 7.80 -55.71 11.06
C GLN A 926 8.27 -56.21 12.41
N VAL A 927 9.59 -56.26 12.58
CA VAL A 927 10.24 -56.53 13.87
C VAL A 927 10.75 -55.20 14.39
N PHE A 928 10.23 -54.78 15.54
CA PHE A 928 10.62 -53.55 16.21
C PHE A 928 11.81 -53.85 17.12
N GLN A 929 12.80 -52.96 17.11
CA GLN A 929 14.04 -53.11 17.89
C GLN A 929 14.17 -51.94 18.86
N HIS A 930 14.42 -52.25 20.14
CA HIS A 930 14.80 -51.26 21.14
C HIS A 930 15.96 -51.80 21.97
N GLY A 931 17.15 -51.22 21.79
CA GLY A 931 18.39 -51.76 22.34
C GLY A 931 18.67 -53.18 21.81
N PRO A 932 18.94 -54.18 22.68
CA PRO A 932 19.15 -55.57 22.25
C PRO A 932 17.86 -56.39 22.10
N ALA A 933 16.67 -55.82 22.40
CA ALA A 933 15.41 -56.54 22.38
C ALA A 933 14.69 -56.40 21.03
N GLU A 934 14.23 -57.52 20.48
CA GLU A 934 13.34 -57.58 19.32
C GLU A 934 11.94 -58.00 19.76
N TYR A 935 10.92 -57.30 19.28
CA TYR A 935 9.52 -57.65 19.54
C TYR A 935 8.64 -57.34 18.34
N LYS A 936 7.44 -57.89 18.33
CA LYS A 936 6.42 -57.65 17.30
C LYS A 936 5.25 -56.90 17.91
N ALA A 937 4.68 -56.00 17.13
CA ALA A 937 3.45 -55.29 17.45
C ALA A 937 2.44 -55.49 16.32
N THR A 938 1.17 -55.47 16.63
CA THR A 938 0.08 -55.47 15.63
C THR A 938 -0.77 -54.23 15.79
N VAL A 939 -1.54 -53.91 14.75
CA VAL A 939 -2.45 -52.78 14.75
C VAL A 939 -3.85 -53.26 14.40
N SER A 940 -4.84 -52.74 15.12
CA SER A 940 -6.22 -52.82 14.70
C SER A 940 -6.57 -51.55 13.92
N ILE A 941 -7.41 -51.67 12.90
CA ILE A 941 -7.79 -50.56 12.03
C ILE A 941 -9.31 -50.52 11.88
N SER A 942 -9.87 -49.32 11.90
CA SER A 942 -11.24 -49.05 11.52
C SER A 942 -11.28 -48.10 10.34
N ILE A 943 -12.19 -48.34 9.40
CA ILE A 943 -12.36 -47.49 8.21
C ILE A 943 -13.78 -46.98 8.17
N ARG A 944 -13.94 -45.73 7.74
CA ARG A 944 -15.23 -45.11 7.53
C ARG A 944 -15.20 -44.17 6.32
N PRO A 945 -16.17 -44.25 5.39
CA PRO A 945 -16.33 -43.23 4.36
C PRO A 945 -16.69 -41.88 4.98
N VAL A 946 -16.12 -40.80 4.45
CA VAL A 946 -16.39 -39.43 4.88
C VAL A 946 -17.54 -38.87 4.05
N THR A 947 -18.73 -38.85 4.64
CA THR A 947 -19.94 -38.35 3.98
C THR A 947 -20.33 -36.98 4.51
N GLY A 948 -20.92 -36.12 3.67
CA GLY A 948 -21.53 -34.85 4.07
C GLY A 948 -22.82 -35.00 4.91
N ALA A 949 -23.07 -36.18 5.47
CA ALA A 949 -24.15 -36.40 6.44
C ALA A 949 -23.76 -35.76 7.78
N ALA A 950 -24.73 -35.13 8.47
CA ALA A 950 -24.54 -34.31 9.67
C ALA A 950 -23.93 -35.08 10.87
N HIS A 951 -22.63 -35.29 10.80
CA HIS A 951 -21.78 -35.78 11.86
C HIS A 951 -20.71 -34.73 12.11
N SER A 952 -20.50 -34.35 13.36
CA SER A 952 -19.32 -33.56 13.69
C SER A 952 -18.04 -34.40 13.43
N PRO A 953 -16.89 -33.77 13.16
CA PRO A 953 -15.60 -34.48 13.07
C PRO A 953 -15.33 -35.38 14.27
N GLY A 954 -15.63 -34.88 15.47
CA GLY A 954 -15.54 -35.63 16.72
C GLY A 954 -16.48 -36.85 16.75
N ASP A 955 -17.68 -36.76 16.20
CA ASP A 955 -18.59 -37.91 16.08
C ASP A 955 -18.05 -38.98 15.14
N LEU A 956 -17.47 -38.59 14.00
CA LEU A 956 -16.87 -39.55 13.06
C LEU A 956 -15.69 -40.29 13.69
N LEU A 957 -14.79 -39.55 14.35
CA LEU A 957 -13.66 -40.14 15.08
C LEU A 957 -14.14 -41.04 16.22
N ASN A 958 -15.08 -40.58 17.05
CA ASN A 958 -15.61 -41.37 18.15
C ASN A 958 -16.27 -42.66 17.65
N GLN A 959 -17.03 -42.60 16.57
CA GLN A 959 -17.67 -43.79 15.99
C GLN A 959 -16.64 -44.75 15.39
N ALA A 960 -15.60 -44.24 14.72
CA ALA A 960 -14.48 -45.07 14.24
C ALA A 960 -13.75 -45.73 15.42
N SER A 961 -13.41 -44.99 16.48
CA SER A 961 -12.81 -45.53 17.70
C SER A 961 -13.70 -46.58 18.41
N LEU A 962 -15.04 -46.44 18.35
CA LEU A 962 -15.96 -47.46 18.87
C LEU A 962 -15.91 -48.75 18.04
N SER A 963 -15.86 -48.66 16.71
CA SER A 963 -15.66 -49.80 15.81
C SER A 963 -14.31 -50.47 16.02
N LEU A 964 -13.27 -49.68 16.25
CA LEU A 964 -11.92 -50.15 16.58
C LEU A 964 -11.87 -50.92 17.91
N LYS A 965 -12.56 -50.42 18.94
CA LYS A 965 -12.70 -51.14 20.23
C LYS A 965 -13.44 -52.47 20.07
N ALA A 966 -14.41 -52.55 19.16
CA ALA A 966 -15.06 -53.82 18.82
C ALA A 966 -14.10 -54.78 18.11
N ALA A 967 -13.28 -54.28 17.18
CA ALA A 967 -12.23 -55.04 16.51
C ALA A 967 -11.24 -55.68 17.50
N LYS A 968 -10.79 -54.91 18.49
CA LYS A 968 -9.90 -55.37 19.55
C LYS A 968 -10.53 -56.47 20.43
N LYS A 969 -11.81 -56.35 20.77
CA LYS A 969 -12.54 -57.40 21.51
C LYS A 969 -12.67 -58.71 20.75
N LEU A 970 -12.55 -58.69 19.42
CA LEU A 970 -12.58 -59.86 18.55
C LEU A 970 -11.18 -60.47 18.29
N GLY A 971 -10.16 -60.03 19.04
CA GLY A 971 -8.81 -60.60 19.01
C GLY A 971 -7.73 -59.68 18.40
N GLY A 972 -8.06 -58.42 18.08
CA GLY A 972 -7.08 -57.45 17.54
C GLY A 972 -6.62 -57.79 16.12
N ASN A 973 -5.58 -57.09 15.67
CA ASN A 973 -4.88 -57.30 14.40
C ASN A 973 -5.81 -57.51 13.20
N ARG A 974 -6.78 -56.60 13.01
CA ARG A 974 -7.81 -56.72 11.97
C ARG A 974 -8.36 -55.36 11.55
N ILE A 975 -9.15 -55.39 10.49
CA ILE A 975 -9.81 -54.23 9.92
C ILE A 975 -11.32 -54.36 10.10
N GLU A 976 -11.97 -53.30 10.57
CA GLU A 976 -13.42 -53.22 10.68
C GLU A 976 -13.96 -52.00 9.92
N LEU A 977 -14.93 -52.21 9.05
CA LEU A 977 -15.66 -51.11 8.42
C LEU A 977 -16.75 -50.61 9.39
N ALA A 978 -16.67 -49.34 9.78
CA ALA A 978 -17.62 -48.74 10.71
C ALA A 978 -18.99 -48.59 10.02
N LYS A 979 -19.96 -49.44 10.40
CA LYS A 979 -21.34 -49.36 9.89
C LYS A 979 -22.11 -48.29 10.68
N GLY A 980 -22.59 -47.24 10.00
CA GLY A 980 -23.42 -46.22 10.62
C GLY A 980 -24.74 -46.82 11.12
N GLN A 981 -24.98 -46.84 12.44
CA GLN A 981 -26.35 -46.92 12.94
C GLN A 981 -27.01 -45.58 12.63
N ARG A 982 -27.89 -45.55 11.63
CA ARG A 982 -28.83 -44.46 11.44
C ARG A 982 -29.72 -44.42 12.68
N ASP A 983 -29.57 -43.39 13.50
CA ASP A 983 -30.68 -42.92 14.33
C ASP A 983 -31.41 -41.82 13.53
N PRO A 984 -32.46 -42.17 12.76
CA PRO A 984 -33.19 -41.23 11.91
C PRO A 984 -34.02 -40.22 12.73
N SER A 985 -33.91 -40.23 14.07
CA SER A 985 -34.66 -39.32 14.95
C SER A 985 -33.96 -37.98 15.22
N LYS A 986 -32.75 -37.72 14.69
CA LYS A 986 -31.99 -36.51 15.04
C LYS A 986 -31.74 -35.45 13.96
N LEU A 987 -31.96 -35.70 12.67
CA LEU A 987 -31.60 -34.72 11.62
C LEU A 987 -32.66 -34.63 10.52
N GLY A 988 -33.54 -33.64 10.63
CA GLY A 988 -34.61 -33.35 9.67
C GLY A 988 -34.10 -32.56 8.45
N THR A 989 -33.64 -33.25 7.41
CA THR A 989 -33.03 -32.67 6.20
C THR A 989 -33.95 -31.79 5.32
N PRO A 990 -35.30 -31.96 5.27
CA PRO A 990 -36.21 -31.01 4.58
C PRO A 990 -36.78 -29.92 5.49
N GLN A 991 -36.69 -30.09 6.81
CA GLN A 991 -37.24 -29.12 7.77
C GLN A 991 -36.35 -27.90 7.87
N TRP A 992 -35.02 -28.05 7.89
CA TRP A 992 -34.09 -26.92 8.05
C TRP A 992 -34.13 -25.91 6.92
N VAL A 993 -34.31 -26.30 5.64
CA VAL A 993 -34.43 -25.34 4.53
C VAL A 993 -35.69 -24.48 4.69
N THR A 994 -36.81 -25.11 5.02
CA THR A 994 -38.07 -24.40 5.28
C THR A 994 -37.98 -23.58 6.56
N GLU A 995 -37.26 -24.07 7.57
CA GLU A 995 -37.05 -23.40 8.85
C GLU A 995 -36.13 -22.19 8.71
N ILE A 996 -35.04 -22.23 7.95
CA ILE A 996 -34.16 -21.07 7.66
C ILE A 996 -34.94 -19.95 6.96
N ASP A 997 -35.69 -20.30 5.91
CA ASP A 997 -36.53 -19.33 5.19
C ASP A 997 -37.68 -18.79 6.05
N ARG A 998 -38.10 -19.54 7.06
CA ARG A 998 -39.13 -19.15 8.01
C ARG A 998 -38.55 -18.30 9.16
N THR A 999 -37.41 -18.65 9.74
CA THR A 999 -36.78 -17.95 10.86
C THR A 999 -36.35 -16.54 10.48
N ILE A 1000 -35.90 -16.33 9.23
CA ILE A 1000 -35.61 -15.00 8.67
C ILE A 1000 -36.89 -14.15 8.57
N ARG A 1001 -38.06 -14.75 8.33
CA ARG A 1001 -39.35 -14.04 8.19
C ARG A 1001 -40.11 -13.86 9.50
N ASP A 1002 -40.03 -14.83 10.41
CA ASP A 1002 -40.87 -14.92 11.62
C ASP A 1002 -40.25 -14.21 12.84
N GLY A 1003 -39.04 -13.62 12.71
CA GLY A 1003 -38.38 -12.89 13.80
C GLY A 1003 -37.74 -13.78 14.88
N SER A 1004 -37.43 -15.04 14.53
CA SER A 1004 -36.79 -16.00 15.45
C SER A 1004 -35.28 -15.79 15.62
N LEU A 1005 -34.69 -14.99 14.73
CA LEU A 1005 -33.28 -14.58 14.79
C LEU A 1005 -33.14 -13.30 15.61
N TYR A 1006 -32.02 -13.18 16.33
CA TYR A 1006 -31.64 -11.96 17.02
C TYR A 1006 -30.12 -11.90 17.15
N LEU A 1007 -29.59 -10.71 17.44
CA LEU A 1007 -28.15 -10.50 17.59
C LEU A 1007 -27.74 -10.41 19.07
N ARG A 1008 -26.59 -10.99 19.38
CA ARG A 1008 -25.88 -10.85 20.65
C ARG A 1008 -24.57 -10.12 20.39
N ALA A 1009 -24.13 -9.32 21.34
CA ALA A 1009 -22.89 -8.57 21.30
C ALA A 1009 -21.97 -9.04 22.43
N GLN A 1010 -20.73 -9.42 22.11
CA GLN A 1010 -19.68 -9.74 23.08
C GLN A 1010 -18.61 -8.64 23.04
N PRO A 1011 -18.21 -8.06 24.19
CA PRO A 1011 -17.21 -6.99 24.18
C PRO A 1011 -15.81 -7.52 23.88
N ILE A 1012 -15.09 -6.73 23.09
CA ILE A 1012 -13.64 -6.82 22.87
C ILE A 1012 -13.02 -5.63 23.59
N VAL A 1013 -11.99 -5.87 24.40
CA VAL A 1013 -11.37 -4.83 25.26
C VAL A 1013 -9.89 -4.69 24.95
N ALA A 1014 -9.40 -3.45 24.91
CA ALA A 1014 -7.98 -3.16 24.80
C ALA A 1014 -7.25 -3.59 26.08
N LEU A 1015 -6.05 -4.15 25.94
CA LEU A 1015 -5.20 -4.59 27.05
C LEU A 1015 -4.26 -3.49 27.56
N ALA A 1016 -3.89 -2.54 26.70
CA ALA A 1016 -3.11 -1.36 27.06
C ALA A 1016 -4.01 -0.20 27.54
N PRO A 1017 -3.72 0.44 28.67
CA PRO A 1017 -4.56 1.47 29.25
C PRO A 1017 -4.26 2.84 28.62
N GLU A 1018 -4.69 3.09 27.38
CA GLU A 1018 -4.68 4.46 26.83
C GLU A 1018 -5.50 4.68 25.55
N SER A 1019 -6.22 3.68 25.02
CA SER A 1019 -7.11 3.95 23.89
C SER A 1019 -8.40 4.59 24.38
N GLY A 1020 -8.51 5.91 24.24
CA GLY A 1020 -9.78 6.66 24.29
C GLY A 1020 -10.79 6.23 23.20
N GLU A 1021 -10.57 5.08 22.57
CA GLU A 1021 -11.43 4.48 21.56
C GLU A 1021 -12.66 3.86 22.22
N GLY A 1022 -13.81 4.00 21.54
CA GLY A 1022 -15.05 3.38 21.99
C GLY A 1022 -14.93 1.86 22.15
N LYS A 1023 -15.90 1.23 22.82
CA LYS A 1023 -15.89 -0.22 23.00
C LYS A 1023 -16.07 -0.94 21.67
N MET A 1024 -15.30 -2.00 21.43
CA MET A 1024 -15.51 -2.91 20.32
C MET A 1024 -16.44 -4.05 20.74
N TYR A 1025 -17.26 -4.54 19.81
CA TYR A 1025 -18.17 -5.66 20.05
C TYR A 1025 -18.22 -6.62 18.88
N GLU A 1026 -18.06 -7.91 19.13
CA GLU A 1026 -18.39 -8.95 18.16
C GLU A 1026 -19.89 -9.27 18.20
N LEU A 1027 -20.51 -9.33 17.02
CA LEU A 1027 -21.92 -9.68 16.85
C LEU A 1027 -22.09 -11.16 16.50
N LEU A 1028 -22.77 -11.86 17.39
CA LEU A 1028 -23.03 -13.29 17.33
C LEU A 1028 -24.51 -13.55 17.09
N LEU A 1029 -24.81 -14.42 16.12
CA LEU A 1029 -26.18 -14.83 15.84
C LEU A 1029 -26.78 -15.57 17.04
N GLY A 1030 -28.03 -15.26 17.35
CA GLY A 1030 -28.86 -15.94 18.33
C GLY A 1030 -30.11 -16.51 17.66
N LEU A 1031 -30.52 -17.70 18.09
CA LEU A 1031 -31.69 -18.38 17.54
C LEU A 1031 -32.66 -18.73 18.67
N LYS A 1032 -33.95 -18.53 18.41
CA LYS A 1032 -35.03 -18.99 19.28
C LYS A 1032 -35.81 -20.13 18.64
N ASP A 1033 -36.22 -21.08 19.47
CA ASP A 1033 -37.21 -22.06 19.07
C ASP A 1033 -38.62 -21.42 18.92
N SER A 1034 -39.58 -22.18 18.39
CA SER A 1034 -40.98 -21.75 18.26
C SER A 1034 -41.69 -21.44 19.58
N SER A 1035 -41.09 -21.84 20.72
CA SER A 1035 -41.58 -21.54 22.08
C SER A 1035 -40.88 -20.31 22.68
N GLY A 1036 -39.94 -19.69 21.96
CA GLY A 1036 -39.19 -18.50 22.38
C GLY A 1036 -37.93 -18.79 23.22
N ASN A 1037 -37.52 -20.04 23.39
CA ASN A 1037 -36.31 -20.40 24.14
C ASN A 1037 -35.06 -20.26 23.27
N GLU A 1038 -33.96 -19.82 23.88
CA GLU A 1038 -32.66 -19.72 23.18
C GLU A 1038 -32.08 -21.12 22.90
N ILE A 1039 -31.65 -21.34 21.67
CA ILE A 1039 -31.01 -22.59 21.21
C ILE A 1039 -29.67 -22.30 20.53
N SER A 1040 -28.78 -23.29 20.50
CA SER A 1040 -27.46 -23.12 19.87
C SER A 1040 -27.62 -22.81 18.37
N PRO A 1041 -26.96 -21.76 17.86
CA PRO A 1041 -26.99 -21.42 16.44
C PRO A 1041 -26.11 -22.34 15.59
N GLN A 1042 -25.24 -23.17 16.18
CA GLN A 1042 -24.25 -23.97 15.46
C GLN A 1042 -24.88 -24.85 14.36
N GLY A 1043 -25.86 -25.69 14.70
CA GLY A 1043 -26.54 -26.55 13.72
C GLY A 1043 -27.36 -25.77 12.69
N TYR A 1044 -27.73 -24.51 12.98
CA TYR A 1044 -28.40 -23.62 12.03
C TYR A 1044 -27.39 -23.03 11.03
N ILE A 1045 -26.21 -22.62 11.49
CA ILE A 1045 -25.13 -22.10 10.64
C ILE A 1045 -24.61 -23.22 9.71
N GLU A 1046 -24.34 -24.40 10.25
CA GLU A 1046 -23.93 -25.59 9.47
C GLU A 1046 -24.97 -25.92 8.38
N ALA A 1047 -26.27 -25.84 8.71
CA ALA A 1047 -27.33 -26.04 7.73
C ALA A 1047 -27.38 -24.90 6.69
N ALA A 1048 -27.18 -23.64 7.08
CA ALA A 1048 -27.15 -22.52 6.16
C ALA A 1048 -26.01 -22.65 5.13
N GLU A 1049 -24.84 -23.11 5.55
CA GLU A 1049 -23.70 -23.37 4.67
C GLU A 1049 -23.99 -24.54 3.72
N GLN A 1050 -24.43 -25.68 4.27
CA GLN A 1050 -24.74 -26.89 3.50
C GLN A 1050 -25.77 -26.63 2.39
N PHE A 1051 -26.78 -25.79 2.67
CA PHE A 1051 -27.85 -25.47 1.72
C PHE A 1051 -27.61 -24.18 0.91
N LYS A 1052 -26.40 -23.61 0.92
CA LYS A 1052 -26.04 -22.37 0.19
C LYS A 1052 -26.99 -21.22 0.50
N ARG A 1053 -27.24 -20.99 1.79
CA ARG A 1053 -28.10 -19.94 2.33
C ARG A 1053 -27.35 -18.97 3.23
N SER A 1054 -26.06 -19.18 3.51
CA SER A 1054 -25.24 -18.28 4.32
C SER A 1054 -25.29 -16.83 3.83
N THR A 1055 -25.22 -16.60 2.52
CA THR A 1055 -25.36 -15.26 1.91
C THR A 1055 -26.62 -14.51 2.36
N ARG A 1056 -27.75 -15.22 2.50
CA ARG A 1056 -29.01 -14.60 2.91
C ARG A 1056 -29.06 -14.33 4.41
N VAL A 1057 -28.39 -15.15 5.21
CA VAL A 1057 -28.24 -14.92 6.65
C VAL A 1057 -27.32 -13.71 6.87
N ASP A 1058 -26.19 -13.64 6.16
CA ASP A 1058 -25.23 -12.54 6.25
C ASP A 1058 -25.90 -11.20 5.88
N LEU A 1059 -26.64 -11.14 4.77
CA LEU A 1059 -27.40 -9.93 4.39
C LEU A 1059 -28.46 -9.54 5.44
N TRP A 1060 -29.11 -10.53 6.06
CA TRP A 1060 -30.07 -10.27 7.13
C TRP A 1060 -29.38 -9.69 8.37
N VAL A 1061 -28.25 -10.26 8.78
CA VAL A 1061 -27.44 -9.76 9.91
C VAL A 1061 -27.03 -8.32 9.64
N ILE A 1062 -26.44 -8.04 8.48
CA ILE A 1062 -25.98 -6.69 8.11
C ILE A 1062 -27.14 -5.68 8.11
N SER A 1063 -28.29 -6.07 7.55
CA SER A 1063 -29.49 -5.24 7.54
C SER A 1063 -29.97 -4.91 8.95
N GLU A 1064 -29.97 -5.89 9.85
CA GLU A 1064 -30.38 -5.72 11.25
C GLU A 1064 -29.39 -4.85 12.04
N VAL A 1065 -28.08 -5.02 11.80
CA VAL A 1065 -27.03 -4.18 12.41
C VAL A 1065 -27.18 -2.73 11.98
N LEU A 1066 -27.30 -2.47 10.67
CA LEU A 1066 -27.50 -1.13 10.14
C LEU A 1066 -28.79 -0.49 10.67
N ALA A 1067 -29.88 -1.26 10.77
CA ALA A 1067 -31.12 -0.80 11.37
C ALA A 1067 -30.95 -0.45 12.86
N TRP A 1068 -30.23 -1.28 13.63
CA TRP A 1068 -29.94 -1.03 15.03
C TRP A 1068 -29.09 0.24 15.21
N MET A 1069 -28.03 0.40 14.42
CA MET A 1069 -27.14 1.57 14.46
C MET A 1069 -27.91 2.87 14.22
N ARG A 1070 -28.80 2.89 13.21
CA ARG A 1070 -29.65 4.05 12.91
C ARG A 1070 -30.62 4.40 14.04
N ASN A 1071 -31.14 3.38 14.72
CA ASN A 1071 -32.13 3.57 15.78
C ASN A 1071 -31.49 3.91 17.14
N ASN A 1072 -30.17 3.74 17.31
CA ASN A 1072 -29.47 3.89 18.59
C ASN A 1072 -28.19 4.76 18.50
N PRO A 1073 -28.26 6.00 17.96
CA PRO A 1073 -27.09 6.84 17.74
C PRO A 1073 -26.29 7.13 19.03
N GLU A 1074 -26.98 7.41 20.16
CA GLU A 1074 -26.30 7.68 21.44
C GLU A 1074 -25.50 6.49 21.98
N SER A 1075 -25.94 5.26 21.67
CA SER A 1075 -25.19 4.05 22.04
C SER A 1075 -24.02 3.83 21.09
N LEU A 1076 -24.24 4.12 19.80
CA LEU A 1076 -23.24 3.99 18.76
C LEU A 1076 -22.05 4.95 18.95
N ASP A 1077 -22.28 6.15 19.47
CA ASP A 1077 -21.21 7.13 19.78
C ASP A 1077 -20.13 6.57 20.72
N ARG A 1078 -20.50 5.59 21.58
CA ARG A 1078 -19.59 4.95 22.55
C ARG A 1078 -18.97 3.64 22.03
N ILE A 1079 -19.33 3.23 20.83
CA ILE A 1079 -18.87 2.00 20.19
C ILE A 1079 -17.85 2.39 19.13
N ALA A 1080 -16.64 1.84 19.21
CA ALA A 1080 -15.66 2.04 18.14
C ALA A 1080 -16.08 1.24 16.91
N THR A 1081 -16.34 -0.05 17.11
CA THR A 1081 -16.55 -1.01 16.02
C THR A 1081 -17.55 -2.09 16.43
N LEU A 1082 -18.42 -2.47 15.48
CA LEU A 1082 -19.26 -3.66 15.52
C LEU A 1082 -18.71 -4.67 14.52
N ASN A 1083 -18.20 -5.78 15.04
CA ASN A 1083 -17.62 -6.83 14.23
C ASN A 1083 -18.71 -7.83 13.80
N VAL A 1084 -18.77 -8.17 12.52
CA VAL A 1084 -19.79 -9.02 11.90
C VAL A 1084 -19.10 -10.13 11.10
N ASN A 1085 -19.38 -11.37 11.47
CA ASN A 1085 -18.91 -12.55 10.75
C ASN A 1085 -19.49 -12.64 9.32
N LEU A 1086 -18.63 -12.91 8.34
CA LEU A 1086 -19.00 -13.19 6.95
C LEU A 1086 -18.62 -14.61 6.56
N SER A 1087 -19.55 -15.30 5.89
CA SER A 1087 -19.28 -16.64 5.37
C SER A 1087 -18.41 -16.62 4.11
N GLY A 1088 -17.60 -17.65 3.90
CA GLY A 1088 -16.75 -17.77 2.71
C GLY A 1088 -17.53 -17.78 1.40
N SER A 1089 -18.77 -18.28 1.39
CA SER A 1089 -19.65 -18.22 0.21
C SER A 1089 -20.09 -16.80 -0.14
N SER A 1090 -20.15 -15.89 0.83
CA SER A 1090 -20.52 -14.48 0.57
C SER A 1090 -19.38 -13.70 -0.09
N LEU A 1091 -18.12 -14.08 0.14
CA LEU A 1091 -16.94 -13.43 -0.44
C LEU A 1091 -16.83 -13.64 -1.96
N SER A 1092 -17.33 -14.76 -2.47
CA SER A 1092 -17.32 -15.12 -3.88
C SER A 1092 -18.66 -14.91 -4.59
N ASP A 1093 -19.68 -14.38 -3.90
CA ASP A 1093 -21.01 -14.12 -4.47
C ASP A 1093 -21.15 -12.66 -4.91
N ASP A 1094 -21.15 -12.42 -6.22
CA ASP A 1094 -21.32 -11.08 -6.78
C ASP A 1094 -22.67 -10.43 -6.42
N SER A 1095 -23.73 -11.23 -6.22
CA SER A 1095 -25.04 -10.72 -5.83
C SER A 1095 -25.07 -10.24 -4.39
N PHE A 1096 -24.31 -10.91 -3.50
CA PHE A 1096 -24.08 -10.45 -2.13
C PHE A 1096 -23.39 -9.10 -2.12
N MET A 1097 -22.32 -8.98 -2.89
CA MET A 1097 -21.51 -7.77 -2.99
C MET A 1097 -22.33 -6.56 -3.43
N LEU A 1098 -23.09 -6.70 -4.52
CA LEU A 1098 -23.98 -5.64 -4.98
C LEU A 1098 -25.03 -5.26 -3.94
N GLY A 1099 -25.59 -6.26 -3.23
CA GLY A 1099 -26.54 -6.03 -2.15
C GLY A 1099 -25.92 -5.30 -0.96
N LEU A 1100 -24.70 -5.68 -0.56
CA LEU A 1100 -23.96 -5.06 0.53
C LEU A 1100 -23.57 -3.62 0.19
N GLU A 1101 -23.00 -3.40 -0.99
CA GLU A 1101 -22.62 -2.08 -1.50
C GLU A 1101 -23.84 -1.15 -1.57
N SER A 1102 -24.98 -1.64 -2.06
CA SER A 1102 -26.21 -0.84 -2.10
C SER A 1102 -26.68 -0.43 -0.69
N ASN A 1103 -26.60 -1.34 0.29
CA ASN A 1103 -26.94 -1.04 1.68
C ASN A 1103 -25.96 -0.06 2.33
N LEU A 1104 -24.66 -0.23 2.12
CA LEU A 1104 -23.62 0.64 2.68
C LEU A 1104 -23.62 2.03 2.04
N ARG A 1105 -23.80 2.14 0.71
CA ARG A 1105 -23.92 3.43 0.02
C ARG A 1105 -25.14 4.22 0.48
N ALA A 1106 -26.22 3.55 0.87
CA ALA A 1106 -27.37 4.22 1.46
C ALA A 1106 -27.06 4.80 2.85
N HIS A 1107 -26.02 4.30 3.55
CA HIS A 1107 -25.71 4.55 4.96
C HIS A 1107 -24.19 4.79 5.17
N GLN A 1108 -23.56 5.61 4.33
CA GLN A 1108 -22.10 5.82 4.33
C GLN A 1108 -21.56 6.30 5.68
N GLU A 1109 -22.35 7.07 6.43
CA GLU A 1109 -22.01 7.58 7.75
C GLU A 1109 -21.83 6.48 8.81
N LEU A 1110 -22.33 5.27 8.55
CA LEU A 1110 -22.26 4.13 9.48
C LEU A 1110 -21.17 3.12 9.12
N ALA A 1111 -20.67 3.14 7.89
CA ALA A 1111 -19.77 2.13 7.37
C ALA A 1111 -18.45 2.04 8.16
N HIS A 1112 -17.93 3.18 8.64
CA HIS A 1112 -16.70 3.26 9.46
C HIS A 1112 -16.79 2.58 10.84
N LYS A 1113 -18.00 2.23 11.30
CA LYS A 1113 -18.24 1.50 12.54
C LYS A 1113 -18.38 -0.01 12.33
N LEU A 1114 -18.38 -0.50 11.08
CA LEU A 1114 -18.49 -1.92 10.77
C LEU A 1114 -17.10 -2.51 10.53
N CYS A 1115 -16.85 -3.65 11.18
CA CYS A 1115 -15.73 -4.51 10.86
C CYS A 1115 -16.25 -5.87 10.41
N PHE A 1116 -15.83 -6.36 9.25
CA PHE A 1116 -16.21 -7.68 8.80
C PHE A 1116 -15.15 -8.70 9.21
N GLU A 1117 -15.57 -9.78 9.88
CA GLU A 1117 -14.71 -10.89 10.27
C GLU A 1117 -14.82 -11.99 9.24
N VAL A 1118 -13.67 -12.44 8.72
CA VAL A 1118 -13.59 -13.52 7.72
C VAL A 1118 -12.66 -14.58 8.26
N THR A 1119 -13.09 -15.84 8.28
CA THR A 1119 -12.21 -16.92 8.73
C THR A 1119 -11.02 -17.11 7.79
N GLU A 1120 -9.86 -17.42 8.38
CA GLU A 1120 -8.61 -17.70 7.67
C GLU A 1120 -8.79 -18.69 6.52
N THR A 1121 -9.51 -19.80 6.78
CA THR A 1121 -9.77 -20.84 5.77
C THR A 1121 -10.60 -20.31 4.60
N SER A 1122 -11.58 -19.45 4.86
CA SER A 1122 -12.43 -18.84 3.82
C SER A 1122 -11.66 -17.85 2.96
N ALA A 1123 -10.81 -17.04 3.58
CA ALA A 1123 -9.96 -16.07 2.86
C ALA A 1123 -8.94 -16.80 1.96
N VAL A 1124 -8.26 -17.83 2.49
CA VAL A 1124 -7.23 -18.58 1.73
C VAL A 1124 -7.81 -19.36 0.56
N ALA A 1125 -9.01 -19.94 0.71
CA ALA A 1125 -9.66 -20.72 -0.35
C ALA A 1125 -9.86 -19.91 -1.65
N ASN A 1126 -10.05 -18.59 -1.53
CA ASN A 1126 -10.28 -17.68 -2.64
C ASN A 1126 -9.56 -16.34 -2.41
N LEU A 1127 -8.24 -16.40 -2.19
CA LEU A 1127 -7.43 -15.26 -1.75
C LEU A 1127 -7.60 -14.00 -2.60
N HIS A 1128 -7.61 -14.16 -3.93
CA HIS A 1128 -7.77 -13.04 -4.85
C HIS A 1128 -9.14 -12.37 -4.70
N PHE A 1129 -10.23 -13.16 -4.74
CA PHE A 1129 -11.58 -12.65 -4.56
C PHE A 1129 -11.80 -12.02 -3.18
N ALA A 1130 -11.21 -12.60 -2.13
CA ALA A 1130 -11.26 -12.05 -0.78
C ALA A 1130 -10.53 -10.70 -0.66
N SER A 1131 -9.30 -10.60 -1.20
CA SER A 1131 -8.54 -9.34 -1.21
C SER A 1131 -9.28 -8.22 -1.95
N ASP A 1132 -9.83 -8.54 -3.12
CA ASP A 1132 -10.62 -7.58 -3.92
C ASP A 1132 -11.91 -7.16 -3.20
N PHE A 1133 -12.64 -8.12 -2.61
CA PHE A 1133 -13.82 -7.86 -1.78
C PHE A 1133 -13.49 -6.87 -0.66
N MET A 1134 -12.43 -7.16 0.11
CA MET A 1134 -12.03 -6.35 1.24
C MET A 1134 -11.64 -4.93 0.79
N ARG A 1135 -10.94 -4.79 -0.33
CA ARG A 1135 -10.54 -3.49 -0.87
C ARG A 1135 -11.73 -2.63 -1.30
N GLU A 1136 -12.73 -3.21 -1.94
CA GLU A 1136 -13.96 -2.47 -2.30
C GLU A 1136 -14.73 -1.99 -1.07
N MET A 1137 -14.88 -2.85 -0.07
CA MET A 1137 -15.56 -2.46 1.16
C MET A 1137 -14.75 -1.45 1.98
N LYS A 1138 -13.40 -1.51 1.94
CA LYS A 1138 -12.52 -0.49 2.53
C LYS A 1138 -12.66 0.88 1.86
N ARG A 1139 -12.91 0.95 0.55
CA ARG A 1139 -13.27 2.22 -0.13
C ARG A 1139 -14.57 2.84 0.39
N LEU A 1140 -15.44 2.04 1.01
CA LEU A 1140 -16.63 2.49 1.71
C LEU A 1140 -16.37 2.74 3.21
N ASN A 1141 -15.10 2.81 3.63
CA ASN A 1141 -14.65 2.99 5.00
C ASN A 1141 -14.94 1.83 5.96
N CYS A 1142 -15.29 0.62 5.48
CA CYS A 1142 -15.43 -0.55 6.37
C CYS A 1142 -14.06 -1.07 6.82
N ARG A 1143 -14.01 -1.70 8.01
CA ARG A 1143 -12.83 -2.41 8.53
C ARG A 1143 -12.93 -3.92 8.33
N PHE A 1144 -11.82 -4.63 8.47
CA PHE A 1144 -11.75 -6.08 8.33
C PHE A 1144 -10.92 -6.74 9.43
N ALA A 1145 -11.36 -7.90 9.88
CA ALA A 1145 -10.62 -8.79 10.77
C ALA A 1145 -10.47 -10.17 10.13
N LEU A 1146 -9.28 -10.77 10.27
CA LEU A 1146 -9.06 -12.18 9.92
C LEU A 1146 -9.29 -13.04 11.16
N ASP A 1147 -10.23 -13.98 11.10
CA ASP A 1147 -10.65 -14.82 12.23
C ASP A 1147 -10.03 -16.22 12.20
N ASP A 1148 -9.98 -16.89 13.36
CA ASP A 1148 -9.39 -18.24 13.56
C ASP A 1148 -7.92 -18.36 13.08
N PHE A 1149 -7.12 -17.28 13.21
CA PHE A 1149 -5.76 -17.25 12.68
C PHE A 1149 -4.83 -18.21 13.44
N GLY A 1150 -4.05 -18.97 12.68
CA GLY A 1150 -3.00 -19.85 13.19
C GLY A 1150 -3.27 -21.35 13.09
N THR A 1151 -4.45 -21.77 12.63
CA THR A 1151 -4.81 -23.19 12.54
C THR A 1151 -4.87 -23.76 11.13
N GLY A 1152 -4.77 -22.89 10.12
CA GLY A 1152 -4.54 -23.25 8.72
C GLY A 1152 -3.06 -23.47 8.37
N LEU A 1153 -2.82 -23.78 7.09
CA LEU A 1153 -1.49 -23.92 6.46
C LEU A 1153 -0.81 -22.55 6.26
N SER A 1154 -0.97 -21.67 7.23
CA SER A 1154 -1.04 -20.26 6.92
C SER A 1154 0.31 -19.61 6.75
N SER A 1155 0.62 -19.23 5.52
CA SER A 1155 1.80 -18.46 5.15
C SER A 1155 1.56 -16.96 5.36
N TYR A 1156 2.53 -16.30 5.99
CA TYR A 1156 2.79 -14.86 5.92
C TYR A 1156 2.43 -14.24 4.55
N ALA A 1157 2.81 -14.92 3.46
CA ALA A 1157 2.70 -14.47 2.07
C ALA A 1157 1.29 -14.05 1.62
N TYR A 1158 0.23 -14.49 2.28
CA TYR A 1158 -1.13 -14.03 1.97
C TYR A 1158 -1.67 -12.99 2.95
N LEU A 1159 -1.21 -12.95 4.21
CA LEU A 1159 -1.64 -11.94 5.18
C LEU A 1159 -1.24 -10.54 4.70
N GLN A 1160 -0.05 -10.43 4.09
CA GLN A 1160 0.40 -9.21 3.40
C GLN A 1160 -0.50 -8.80 2.21
N LYS A 1161 -1.19 -9.75 1.58
CA LYS A 1161 -2.05 -9.48 0.40
C LYS A 1161 -3.49 -9.14 0.79
N LEU A 1162 -3.87 -9.37 2.04
CA LEU A 1162 -5.22 -9.11 2.54
C LEU A 1162 -5.23 -7.75 3.25
N PRO A 1163 -6.06 -6.79 2.82
CA PRO A 1163 -6.12 -5.48 3.46
C PRO A 1163 -6.98 -5.57 4.75
N VAL A 1164 -6.51 -6.31 5.74
CA VAL A 1164 -7.15 -6.45 7.06
C VAL A 1164 -6.64 -5.39 8.04
N ASP A 1165 -7.39 -5.11 9.09
CA ASP A 1165 -7.03 -4.18 10.16
C ASP A 1165 -6.72 -4.94 11.47
N PHE A 1166 -7.39 -6.08 11.67
CA PHE A 1166 -7.23 -6.92 12.86
C PHE A 1166 -6.94 -8.38 12.49
N VAL A 1167 -6.19 -9.06 13.35
CA VAL A 1167 -6.02 -10.52 13.31
C VAL A 1167 -6.48 -11.10 14.64
N LYS A 1168 -7.44 -12.02 14.59
CA LYS A 1168 -7.95 -12.71 15.77
C LYS A 1168 -7.20 -14.03 15.96
N ILE A 1169 -6.52 -14.16 17.10
CA ILE A 1169 -5.73 -15.33 17.48
C ILE A 1169 -6.70 -16.43 17.95
N ASP A 1170 -6.68 -17.58 17.28
CA ASP A 1170 -7.58 -18.70 17.59
C ASP A 1170 -7.45 -19.13 19.06
N GLY A 1171 -8.60 -19.32 19.69
CA GLY A 1171 -8.71 -19.71 21.09
C GLY A 1171 -8.00 -21.02 21.45
N ILE A 1172 -7.69 -21.91 20.51
CA ILE A 1172 -6.90 -23.12 20.79
C ILE A 1172 -5.53 -22.80 21.39
N PHE A 1173 -4.87 -21.76 20.90
CA PHE A 1173 -3.57 -21.38 21.42
C PHE A 1173 -3.75 -20.65 22.75
N VAL A 1174 -4.72 -19.75 22.83
CA VAL A 1174 -4.95 -18.87 24.00
C VAL A 1174 -5.39 -19.64 25.25
N ARG A 1175 -6.25 -20.65 25.14
CA ARG A 1175 -6.81 -21.36 26.32
C ARG A 1175 -5.75 -22.01 27.22
N ASP A 1176 -4.71 -22.57 26.63
CA ASP A 1176 -3.69 -23.32 27.37
C ASP A 1176 -2.34 -22.59 27.48
N MET A 1177 -2.20 -21.38 26.92
CA MET A 1177 -0.89 -20.70 26.82
C MET A 1177 -0.25 -20.38 28.17
N ALA A 1178 -1.03 -20.17 29.23
CA ALA A 1178 -0.50 -19.93 30.58
C ALA A 1178 0.26 -21.16 31.14
N THR A 1179 -0.04 -22.36 30.65
CA THR A 1179 0.54 -23.62 31.15
C THR A 1179 1.34 -24.40 30.10
N ASN A 1180 1.20 -24.05 28.82
CA ASN A 1180 1.88 -24.70 27.70
C ASN A 1180 2.81 -23.70 26.99
N LEU A 1181 4.12 -23.91 27.15
CA LEU A 1181 5.17 -23.07 26.56
C LEU A 1181 5.11 -23.00 25.02
N THR A 1182 4.66 -24.06 24.35
CA THR A 1182 4.52 -24.06 22.88
C THR A 1182 3.38 -23.13 22.45
N ASN A 1183 2.25 -23.17 23.15
CA ASN A 1183 1.12 -22.28 22.89
C ASN A 1183 1.45 -20.82 23.24
N TYR A 1184 2.18 -20.58 24.33
CA TYR A 1184 2.73 -19.28 24.66
C TYR A 1184 3.62 -18.73 23.53
N ALA A 1185 4.57 -19.53 23.05
CA ALA A 1185 5.45 -19.15 21.94
C ALA A 1185 4.67 -18.89 20.65
N MET A 1186 3.57 -19.61 20.41
CA MET A 1186 2.70 -19.41 19.25
C MET A 1186 1.89 -18.12 19.33
N VAL A 1187 1.23 -17.83 20.47
CA VAL A 1187 0.48 -16.57 20.65
C VAL A 1187 1.42 -15.37 20.53
N ARG A 1188 2.62 -15.45 21.14
CA ARG A 1188 3.64 -14.42 21.01
C ARG A 1188 4.13 -14.27 19.57
N SER A 1189 4.37 -15.37 18.85
CA SER A 1189 4.85 -15.28 17.47
C SER A 1189 3.81 -14.69 16.52
N ILE A 1190 2.52 -15.01 16.70
CA ILE A 1190 1.43 -14.38 15.95
C ILE A 1190 1.38 -12.88 16.25
N ASN A 1191 1.51 -12.48 17.51
CA ASN A 1191 1.50 -11.07 17.90
C ASN A 1191 2.64 -10.27 17.23
N GLU A 1192 3.87 -10.76 17.37
CA GLU A 1192 5.06 -10.13 16.77
C GLU A 1192 4.98 -10.08 15.23
N LEU A 1193 4.42 -11.12 14.60
CA LEU A 1193 4.19 -11.14 13.16
C LEU A 1193 3.16 -10.07 12.73
N CYS A 1194 2.06 -9.94 13.46
CA CYS A 1194 1.01 -8.98 13.13
C CYS A 1194 1.50 -7.54 13.33
N HIS A 1195 2.19 -7.25 14.44
CA HIS A 1195 2.79 -5.93 14.69
C HIS A 1195 3.85 -5.58 13.65
N PHE A 1196 4.64 -6.56 13.20
CA PHE A 1196 5.58 -6.35 12.09
C PHE A 1196 4.90 -5.98 10.76
N LEU A 1197 3.61 -6.32 10.61
CA LEU A 1197 2.77 -5.97 9.45
C LEU A 1197 1.88 -4.75 9.71
N ASP A 1198 2.08 -4.01 10.81
CA ASP A 1198 1.20 -2.92 11.27
C ASP A 1198 -0.27 -3.37 11.47
N LEU A 1199 -0.48 -4.63 11.85
CA LEU A 1199 -1.80 -5.20 12.15
C LEU A 1199 -2.01 -5.34 13.66
N GLN A 1200 -3.22 -5.02 14.13
CA GLN A 1200 -3.58 -5.19 15.54
C GLN A 1200 -4.07 -6.60 15.83
N THR A 1201 -3.80 -7.13 17.02
CA THR A 1201 -4.18 -8.49 17.42
C THR A 1201 -5.31 -8.54 18.44
N ILE A 1202 -6.19 -9.54 18.28
CA ILE A 1202 -7.29 -9.81 19.20
C ILE A 1202 -7.16 -11.26 19.68
N ALA A 1203 -6.88 -11.49 20.97
CA ALA A 1203 -6.87 -12.84 21.52
C ALA A 1203 -8.28 -13.29 21.90
N GLU A 1204 -8.71 -14.43 21.35
CA GLU A 1204 -10.01 -15.01 21.66
C GLU A 1204 -9.97 -16.02 22.82
N TYR A 1205 -11.14 -16.41 23.32
CA TYR A 1205 -11.30 -17.43 24.37
C TYR A 1205 -10.48 -17.15 25.64
N VAL A 1206 -10.40 -15.88 26.06
CA VAL A 1206 -9.81 -15.51 27.34
C VAL A 1206 -10.77 -15.89 28.48
N GLU A 1207 -10.57 -17.08 29.05
CA GLU A 1207 -11.47 -17.71 30.03
C GLU A 1207 -11.16 -17.34 31.49
N ASP A 1208 -9.90 -17.00 31.80
CA ASP A 1208 -9.48 -16.60 33.15
C ASP A 1208 -8.51 -15.40 33.15
N MET A 1209 -8.13 -14.96 34.36
CA MET A 1209 -7.25 -13.81 34.57
C MET A 1209 -5.78 -14.15 34.39
N GLU A 1210 -5.38 -15.41 34.49
CA GLU A 1210 -3.99 -15.83 34.31
C GLU A 1210 -3.62 -15.69 32.82
N ILE A 1211 -4.49 -16.18 31.93
CA ILE A 1211 -4.40 -15.97 30.48
C ILE A 1211 -4.33 -14.46 30.17
N MET A 1212 -5.20 -13.67 30.79
CA MET A 1212 -5.28 -12.22 30.59
C MET A 1212 -3.98 -11.49 30.97
N ASP A 1213 -3.36 -11.86 32.09
CA ASP A 1213 -2.09 -11.27 32.52
C ASP A 1213 -0.94 -11.70 31.60
N THR A 1214 -0.92 -12.96 31.17
CA THR A 1214 0.02 -13.45 30.15
C THR A 1214 -0.14 -12.71 28.81
N LEU A 1215 -1.36 -12.40 28.36
CA LEU A 1215 -1.58 -11.62 27.13
C LEU A 1215 -1.02 -10.19 27.23
N LYS A 1216 -1.12 -9.56 28.42
CA LYS A 1216 -0.52 -8.24 28.66
C LYS A 1216 1.01 -8.29 28.66
N GLU A 1217 1.59 -9.36 29.19
CA GLU A 1217 3.03 -9.61 29.12
C GLU A 1217 3.52 -9.77 27.67
N ILE A 1218 2.72 -10.46 26.84
CA ILE A 1218 2.99 -10.61 25.39
C ILE A 1218 2.72 -9.31 24.62
N GLN A 1219 2.02 -8.34 25.21
CA GLN A 1219 1.58 -7.10 24.58
C GLN A 1219 0.58 -7.30 23.42
N VAL A 1220 -0.36 -8.25 23.57
CA VAL A 1220 -1.51 -8.36 22.66
C VAL A 1220 -2.38 -7.11 22.78
N ASP A 1221 -2.94 -6.61 21.66
CA ASP A 1221 -3.66 -5.32 21.66
C ASP A 1221 -5.03 -5.43 22.34
N TYR A 1222 -5.80 -6.46 21.98
CA TYR A 1222 -7.17 -6.68 22.45
C TYR A 1222 -7.40 -8.10 22.94
N ALA A 1223 -8.37 -8.24 23.85
CA ALA A 1223 -8.82 -9.53 24.34
C ALA A 1223 -10.34 -9.67 24.26
N GLN A 1224 -10.78 -10.91 24.02
CA GLN A 1224 -12.17 -11.33 24.01
C GLN A 1224 -12.35 -12.67 24.72
N GLY A 1225 -13.34 -12.77 25.61
CA GLY A 1225 -13.61 -14.03 26.30
C GLY A 1225 -14.50 -13.87 27.52
N PHE A 1226 -14.76 -15.00 28.18
CA PHE A 1226 -15.67 -15.05 29.33
C PHE A 1226 -15.11 -14.40 30.60
N ALA A 1227 -13.78 -14.26 30.72
CA ALA A 1227 -13.15 -13.47 31.79
C ALA A 1227 -13.56 -12.00 31.72
N ILE A 1228 -13.84 -11.48 30.52
CA ILE A 1228 -14.26 -10.10 30.28
C ILE A 1228 -15.77 -9.98 30.46
N ALA A 1229 -16.54 -10.61 29.56
CA ALA A 1229 -17.99 -10.73 29.65
C ALA A 1229 -18.53 -11.78 28.67
N LYS A 1230 -19.68 -12.36 29.01
CA LYS A 1230 -20.44 -13.22 28.11
C LYS A 1230 -21.22 -12.41 27.07
N PRO A 1231 -21.53 -12.98 25.89
CA PRO A 1231 -22.40 -12.36 24.90
C PRO A 1231 -23.77 -11.97 25.50
N ARG A 1232 -24.25 -10.77 25.20
CA ARG A 1232 -25.56 -10.24 25.65
C ARG A 1232 -26.38 -9.73 24.47
N ARG A 1233 -27.70 -9.59 24.58
CA ARG A 1233 -28.53 -9.15 23.44
C ARG A 1233 -28.13 -7.75 22.95
N LEU A 1234 -28.10 -7.52 21.64
CA LEU A 1234 -27.69 -6.24 21.04
C LEU A 1234 -28.54 -5.06 21.57
N ASP A 1235 -29.85 -5.26 21.70
CA ASP A 1235 -30.80 -4.27 22.25
C ASP A 1235 -30.47 -3.81 23.69
N SER A 1236 -29.67 -4.59 24.43
CA SER A 1236 -29.28 -4.25 25.80
C SER A 1236 -28.11 -3.27 25.89
N LEU A 1237 -27.46 -2.93 24.78
CA LEU A 1237 -26.31 -2.01 24.76
C LEU A 1237 -26.67 -0.55 25.12
N GLY A 1238 -27.95 -0.15 25.01
CA GLY A 1238 -28.42 1.23 25.26
C GLY A 1238 -29.16 1.47 26.58
N THR A 1239 -29.48 0.43 27.37
CA THR A 1239 -30.13 0.61 28.68
C THR A 1239 -29.06 0.84 29.74
N GLY A 1240 -29.08 2.01 30.39
CA GLY A 1240 -28.07 2.53 31.34
C GLY A 1240 -27.80 1.74 32.62
N THR A 1241 -27.75 0.41 32.58
CA THR A 1241 -27.03 -0.38 33.58
C THR A 1241 -25.57 -0.43 33.16
N SER A 1242 -24.73 0.32 33.89
CA SER A 1242 -23.28 0.08 33.95
C SER A 1242 -23.04 -1.42 34.14
N THR A 1243 -22.67 -2.13 33.08
CA THR A 1243 -21.95 -3.37 33.24
C THR A 1243 -20.55 -2.95 33.65
N ASN A 1244 -20.33 -2.89 34.97
CA ASN A 1244 -18.99 -3.02 35.51
C ASN A 1244 -18.39 -4.26 34.85
N PRO A 1245 -17.25 -4.15 34.14
CA PRO A 1245 -16.52 -5.35 33.77
C PRO A 1245 -16.23 -6.12 35.07
N VAL A 1246 -16.18 -7.45 35.00
CA VAL A 1246 -15.86 -8.30 36.18
C VAL A 1246 -14.54 -7.84 36.84
N TYR A 1247 -13.70 -7.11 36.09
CA TYR A 1247 -12.54 -6.32 36.51
C TYR A 1247 -12.71 -5.38 37.72
N ALA A 1248 -13.93 -4.99 38.12
CA ALA A 1248 -14.12 -4.06 39.24
C ALA A 1248 -14.16 -4.72 40.64
N TYR A 1249 -13.99 -6.04 40.77
CA TYR A 1249 -13.98 -6.73 42.07
C TYR A 1249 -12.83 -7.73 42.21
N LYS A 1250 -11.63 -7.21 42.48
CA LYS A 1250 -10.67 -7.74 43.47
C LYS A 1250 -9.44 -6.81 43.54
N LYS A 1251 -9.51 -5.87 44.48
CA LYS A 1251 -8.30 -5.38 45.17
C LYS A 1251 -8.02 -6.32 46.33
#